data_AF-H2ZV24-F1
#
_entry.id   AF-H2ZV24-F1
#
_cell.length_a   1.000
_cell.length_b   1.000
_cell.length_c   1.000
_cell.angle_alpha   90.00
_cell.angle_beta   90.00
_cell.angle_gamma   90.00
#
_symmetry.space_group_name_H-M   'P 1'
#
loop_
_entity.id
_entity.type
_entity.pdbx_description
1 polymer ?
#
loop_
_entity_poly.entity_id
_entity_poly.type
_entity_poly.pdbx_seq_one_letter_code
_entity_poly.pdbx_strand_id
1 'polypeptide(L)'
;MRKEDNKSLDIVLDEIQEGGWLDDITLKKDQIKDRVSDPDTKTQGDKEINELRKHLGNLCRAVHQCKHWWPRTTQMVSWCLLALSKSGNLLELGTGEGKSCVIAMFAAMRVMKGDQVDIVSSSSVLSQRDAQEWERFYKVFNITVDTNTDKTTDESHYKCYQSDIVYGTVETFAADFLRQDFEQKNIRSNRKFQCIIVDEVDSLLLDRGIQLTYLSSDMTSMQHLSPILAMIWSAVSQYSLVATNSKTFLRGPPLPFYRTLYDMIDTETLNIEDPIQLLQIAEDNKLVPPGFTKDLLKNDKDKLKELINCKSRHNAIIFQFIPYIIDRQGILHLHLSSDKEEKAQTYNEAPAVNFFVLEDGLCCSLYESEDVLTSLIAENIRQHIHFTSPDGKVQDSLTIPGFLQGLIEEKLTTWIQNAFIAIKLQEGREYLVQNNQILPVDFKSTGVVELNKKWGDGLQQFLEMKHLLTLSTMSSITNFISNVSYFRKYKGQIYGTTGTLGTESDLQFLIELYPSLSACRIPSFNRKKLFEIKGILKNSTEEWKDSISSVLKKQINPTTYRNGRAALVICEDINAHEIHEMITSEVPGKAILYIRNDNELSNTSDYVLSPGDVIVATNLAGRGTDIRVSKEVNDNGGLFVILTFLSQNARVELQAFGRTARKGQPGSAQCILCSDNVPPTLQGARNIDDLKDCRDLFAKQKEKHVMKDDIPEVILREKLFSEYCKILFSIYKEITDKEDRAIVVAIMNEYWGTWLQIKSKEIALLKEIQLLTSLQSDMENAKDKTKKKESPLSSIYHFIRVGNQMLFDEKIEESARLFKKAMDLDETWAAIAFYNHAYCTIRQRKENYIQDSIIDLEKAKKSLSFLTEACLVTAQLVMMSNHASNSSIENNSFQKNFEIKCQVLKFFEKNISSAIQNLEKIKGGKQDVDVVESSVFSHGL
;
A
#
# COMPACT_ATOMS: atom_id res chain seq x y z
N MET A 1 -16.50 -14.73 -45.79
CA MET A 1 -15.49 -13.78 -46.33
C MET A 1 -16.13 -12.91 -47.40
N ARG A 2 -16.33 -11.61 -47.14
CA ARG A 2 -16.57 -10.60 -48.18
C ARG A 2 -15.87 -9.29 -47.75
N LYS A 3 -15.31 -8.63 -48.77
CA LYS A 3 -14.52 -7.41 -48.82
C LYS A 3 -14.80 -6.36 -47.72
N GLU A 4 -13.83 -6.22 -46.82
CA GLU A 4 -13.27 -4.95 -46.35
C GLU A 4 -11.74 -5.05 -46.57
N ASP A 5 -11.01 -3.92 -46.59
CA ASP A 5 -9.57 -3.86 -46.88
C ASP A 5 -8.71 -4.43 -45.73
N ASN A 6 -8.78 -5.74 -45.58
CA ASN A 6 -8.30 -6.49 -44.43
C ASN A 6 -6.99 -7.22 -44.75
N LYS A 7 -6.00 -7.19 -43.84
CA LYS A 7 -4.80 -8.03 -43.94
C LYS A 7 -5.21 -9.50 -44.05
N SER A 8 -4.65 -10.19 -45.04
CA SER A 8 -4.77 -11.64 -45.16
C SER A 8 -4.03 -12.35 -44.02
N LEU A 9 -4.38 -13.61 -43.78
CA LEU A 9 -3.69 -14.47 -42.81
C LEU A 9 -2.19 -14.55 -43.14
N ASP A 10 -1.87 -14.69 -44.43
CA ASP A 10 -0.49 -14.83 -44.89
C ASP A 10 0.38 -13.63 -44.50
N ILE A 11 -0.10 -12.41 -44.74
CA ILE A 11 0.61 -11.17 -44.42
C ILE A 11 0.89 -11.07 -42.91
N VAL A 12 -0.10 -11.39 -42.07
CA VAL A 12 0.06 -11.37 -40.60
C VAL A 12 1.10 -12.38 -40.14
N LEU A 13 1.16 -13.57 -40.75
CA LEU A 13 2.14 -14.61 -40.43
C LEU A 13 3.55 -14.30 -40.97
N ASP A 14 3.63 -13.67 -42.14
CA ASP A 14 4.89 -13.19 -42.71
C ASP A 14 5.50 -12.11 -41.80
N GLU A 15 4.70 -11.11 -41.38
CA GLU A 15 5.13 -10.06 -40.42
C GLU A 15 5.57 -10.63 -39.05
N ILE A 16 4.91 -11.68 -38.54
CA ILE A 16 5.30 -12.34 -37.28
C ILE A 16 6.66 -13.05 -37.43
N GLN A 17 6.92 -13.68 -38.59
CA GLN A 17 8.18 -14.38 -38.81
C GLN A 17 9.33 -13.41 -39.09
N GLU A 18 9.12 -12.39 -39.92
CA GLU A 18 10.16 -11.41 -40.31
C GLU A 18 10.72 -10.64 -39.10
N GLY A 19 9.88 -10.37 -38.10
CA GLY A 19 10.31 -9.71 -36.86
C GLY A 19 10.89 -10.63 -35.79
N GLY A 20 11.05 -11.93 -36.05
CA GLY A 20 11.66 -12.87 -35.10
C GLY A 20 10.82 -13.17 -33.84
N TRP A 21 9.52 -12.88 -33.85
CA TRP A 21 8.63 -12.94 -32.68
C TRP A 21 8.21 -14.36 -32.24
N LEU A 22 8.96 -15.39 -32.65
CA LEU A 22 8.63 -16.81 -32.47
C LEU A 22 9.86 -17.59 -32.01
N ASP A 23 9.78 -18.15 -30.80
CA ASP A 23 10.70 -19.23 -30.39
C ASP A 23 10.49 -20.47 -31.29
N ASP A 24 11.59 -21.11 -31.70
CA ASP A 24 11.63 -22.30 -32.59
C ASP A 24 10.74 -23.47 -32.14
N ILE A 25 10.33 -23.47 -30.87
CA ILE A 25 9.49 -24.49 -30.23
C ILE A 25 7.99 -24.31 -30.53
N THR A 26 7.55 -23.08 -30.85
CA THR A 26 6.13 -22.72 -30.69
C THR A 26 5.28 -22.98 -31.93
N LEU A 27 5.73 -22.63 -33.16
CA LEU A 27 5.13 -23.03 -34.45
C LEU A 27 6.01 -22.60 -35.64
N LYS A 28 6.22 -23.49 -36.62
CA LYS A 28 6.77 -23.08 -37.94
C LYS A 28 5.68 -22.51 -38.84
N LYS A 29 6.02 -21.47 -39.60
CA LYS A 29 5.18 -20.74 -40.57
C LYS A 29 4.22 -21.64 -41.37
N ASP A 30 4.76 -22.70 -41.93
CA ASP A 30 4.08 -23.65 -42.83
C ASP A 30 2.88 -24.34 -42.15
N GLN A 31 2.95 -24.54 -40.82
CA GLN A 31 1.89 -25.19 -40.05
C GLN A 31 0.60 -24.37 -39.92
N ILE A 32 0.66 -23.04 -40.11
CA ILE A 32 -0.52 -22.17 -40.11
C ILE A 32 -0.95 -21.84 -41.55
N LYS A 33 0.00 -21.72 -42.50
CA LYS A 33 -0.31 -21.49 -43.93
C LYS A 33 -0.95 -22.70 -44.61
N ASP A 34 -0.34 -23.89 -44.57
CA ASP A 34 -0.83 -25.06 -45.33
C ASP A 34 -2.19 -25.57 -44.83
N ARG A 35 -2.51 -25.36 -43.54
CA ARG A 35 -3.61 -26.07 -42.86
C ARG A 35 -4.97 -25.37 -42.90
N VAL A 36 -5.07 -24.23 -43.60
CA VAL A 36 -6.34 -23.56 -43.88
C VAL A 36 -6.89 -23.92 -45.27
N SER A 37 -6.08 -24.48 -46.18
CA SER A 37 -6.36 -24.45 -47.62
C SER A 37 -6.22 -25.73 -48.45
N ASP A 38 -6.01 -26.94 -47.90
CA ASP A 38 -6.17 -28.20 -48.68
C ASP A 38 -6.64 -29.43 -47.84
N PRO A 39 -7.38 -30.43 -48.38
CA PRO A 39 -8.02 -31.48 -47.58
C PRO A 39 -7.24 -32.78 -47.25
N ASP A 40 -6.09 -33.07 -47.86
CA ASP A 40 -5.52 -34.43 -47.86
C ASP A 40 -4.03 -34.52 -47.45
N THR A 41 -3.72 -34.86 -46.17
CA THR A 41 -2.75 -35.94 -45.78
C THR A 41 -2.57 -36.17 -44.25
N LYS A 42 -3.56 -36.89 -43.68
CA LYS A 42 -3.56 -37.81 -42.52
C LYS A 42 -2.29 -37.94 -41.62
N THR A 43 -2.38 -38.12 -40.30
CA THR A 43 -3.46 -38.87 -39.59
C THR A 43 -3.70 -38.54 -38.10
N GLN A 44 -2.76 -37.91 -37.38
CA GLN A 44 -2.89 -37.70 -35.92
C GLN A 44 -2.86 -36.21 -35.52
N GLY A 45 -1.84 -35.44 -35.94
CA GLY A 45 -1.87 -33.97 -35.83
C GLY A 45 -3.04 -33.35 -36.60
N ASP A 46 -3.40 -33.93 -37.75
CA ASP A 46 -4.57 -33.53 -38.54
C ASP A 46 -5.90 -33.65 -37.79
N LYS A 47 -6.03 -34.57 -36.82
CA LYS A 47 -7.26 -34.64 -36.02
C LYS A 47 -7.36 -33.44 -35.10
N GLU A 48 -6.31 -33.18 -34.32
CA GLU A 48 -6.24 -32.03 -33.41
C GLU A 48 -6.44 -30.69 -34.16
N ILE A 49 -5.91 -30.58 -35.37
CA ILE A 49 -5.99 -29.34 -36.16
C ILE A 49 -7.33 -29.18 -36.88
N ASN A 50 -7.94 -30.27 -37.40
CA ASN A 50 -9.30 -30.21 -37.88
C ASN A 50 -10.29 -29.93 -36.74
N GLU A 51 -10.04 -30.44 -35.54
CA GLU A 51 -10.77 -30.03 -34.34
C GLU A 51 -10.55 -28.56 -34.00
N LEU A 52 -9.32 -28.04 -33.97
CA LEU A 52 -9.05 -26.61 -33.73
C LEU A 52 -9.73 -25.71 -34.78
N ARG A 53 -9.71 -26.09 -36.06
CA ARG A 53 -10.42 -25.39 -37.15
C ARG A 53 -11.93 -25.39 -36.93
N LYS A 54 -12.50 -26.50 -36.47
CA LYS A 54 -13.93 -26.64 -36.11
C LYS A 54 -14.28 -25.80 -34.88
N HIS A 55 -13.43 -25.81 -33.84
CA HIS A 55 -13.58 -24.97 -32.65
C HIS A 55 -13.54 -23.48 -33.02
N LEU A 56 -12.50 -23.02 -33.71
CA LEU A 56 -12.38 -21.63 -34.18
C LEU A 56 -13.57 -21.22 -35.05
N GLY A 57 -13.98 -22.07 -35.99
CA GLY A 57 -15.15 -21.82 -36.83
C GLY A 57 -16.48 -21.72 -36.06
N ASN A 58 -16.63 -22.52 -34.99
CA ASN A 58 -17.78 -22.43 -34.07
C ASN A 58 -17.73 -21.15 -33.23
N LEU A 59 -16.57 -20.84 -32.63
CA LEU A 59 -16.34 -19.66 -31.82
C LEU A 59 -16.57 -18.38 -32.63
N CYS A 60 -15.99 -18.23 -33.82
CA CYS A 60 -16.24 -17.08 -34.70
C CYS A 60 -17.71 -16.94 -35.10
N ARG A 61 -18.43 -18.04 -35.32
CA ARG A 61 -19.89 -18.02 -35.57
C ARG A 61 -20.68 -17.53 -34.34
N ALA A 62 -20.33 -17.99 -33.14
CA ALA A 62 -20.94 -17.53 -31.90
C ALA A 62 -20.64 -16.04 -31.63
N VAL A 63 -19.40 -15.58 -31.85
CA VAL A 63 -19.07 -14.13 -31.80
C VAL A 63 -19.97 -13.35 -32.76
N HIS A 64 -20.10 -13.78 -34.01
CA HIS A 64 -20.95 -13.08 -34.98
C HIS A 64 -22.44 -13.07 -34.59
N GLN A 65 -22.95 -14.16 -34.03
CA GLN A 65 -24.33 -14.24 -33.53
C GLN A 65 -24.57 -13.31 -32.32
N CYS A 66 -23.64 -13.24 -31.38
CA CYS A 66 -23.80 -12.48 -30.13
C CYS A 66 -23.38 -11.01 -30.24
N LYS A 67 -22.47 -10.66 -31.17
CA LYS A 67 -21.84 -9.34 -31.30
C LYS A 67 -22.10 -8.65 -32.64
N HIS A 68 -22.67 -9.35 -33.61
CA HIS A 68 -22.97 -8.87 -34.97
C HIS A 68 -21.76 -8.50 -35.86
N TRP A 69 -20.54 -8.81 -35.44
CA TRP A 69 -19.31 -8.68 -36.23
C TRP A 69 -18.46 -9.96 -36.21
N TRP A 70 -17.58 -10.13 -37.20
CA TRP A 70 -16.69 -11.30 -37.30
C TRP A 70 -15.31 -10.99 -36.69
N PRO A 71 -14.70 -11.93 -35.94
CA PRO A 71 -13.33 -11.78 -35.48
C PRO A 71 -12.34 -11.49 -36.63
N ARG A 72 -11.41 -10.57 -36.37
CA ARG A 72 -10.36 -10.17 -37.33
C ARG A 72 -9.30 -11.26 -37.49
N THR A 73 -8.58 -11.23 -38.61
CA THR A 73 -7.42 -12.08 -38.86
C THR A 73 -6.43 -12.10 -37.68
N THR A 74 -6.10 -10.94 -37.12
CA THR A 74 -5.21 -10.82 -35.95
C THR A 74 -5.76 -11.54 -34.72
N GLN A 75 -7.04 -11.31 -34.38
CA GLN A 75 -7.71 -11.97 -33.25
C GLN A 75 -7.74 -13.50 -33.42
N MET A 76 -7.98 -13.98 -34.65
CA MET A 76 -7.95 -15.41 -34.97
C MET A 76 -6.55 -16.01 -34.85
N VAL A 77 -5.51 -15.30 -35.32
CA VAL A 77 -4.10 -15.72 -35.17
C VAL A 77 -3.70 -15.77 -33.70
N SER A 78 -4.05 -14.73 -32.91
CA SER A 78 -3.80 -14.71 -31.47
C SER A 78 -4.48 -15.88 -30.76
N TRP A 79 -5.74 -16.16 -31.08
CA TRP A 79 -6.43 -17.33 -30.52
C TRP A 79 -5.72 -18.63 -30.90
N CYS A 80 -5.26 -18.80 -32.15
CA CYS A 80 -4.50 -19.98 -32.56
C CYS A 80 -3.19 -20.13 -31.78
N LEU A 81 -2.44 -19.05 -31.58
CA LEU A 81 -1.16 -19.07 -30.84
C LEU A 81 -1.35 -19.42 -29.35
N LEU A 82 -2.46 -19.00 -28.74
CA LEU A 82 -2.83 -19.48 -27.39
C LEU A 82 -3.28 -20.95 -27.41
N ALA A 83 -4.14 -21.33 -28.38
CA ALA A 83 -4.76 -22.66 -28.45
C ALA A 83 -3.80 -23.80 -28.80
N LEU A 84 -2.71 -23.49 -29.52
CA LEU A 84 -1.65 -24.42 -29.91
C LEU A 84 -0.49 -24.48 -28.90
N SER A 85 -0.38 -23.50 -27.99
CA SER A 85 0.70 -23.47 -27.00
C SER A 85 0.53 -24.56 -25.93
N LYS A 86 1.58 -25.36 -25.75
CA LYS A 86 1.63 -26.45 -24.77
C LYS A 86 1.85 -25.94 -23.33
N SER A 87 2.50 -24.80 -23.19
CA SER A 87 2.69 -24.06 -21.94
C SER A 87 2.01 -22.69 -22.02
N GLY A 88 2.13 -21.90 -20.96
CA GLY A 88 1.65 -20.53 -20.89
C GLY A 88 2.29 -19.63 -21.94
N ASN A 89 1.50 -18.72 -22.50
CA ASN A 89 1.89 -17.84 -23.59
C ASN A 89 1.25 -16.46 -23.42
N LEU A 90 2.07 -15.41 -23.53
CA LEU A 90 1.68 -14.01 -23.38
C LEU A 90 1.67 -13.30 -24.73
N LEU A 91 0.55 -12.70 -25.12
CA LEU A 91 0.44 -12.00 -26.40
C LEU A 91 0.41 -10.48 -26.22
N GLU A 92 1.34 -9.77 -26.85
CA GLU A 92 1.23 -8.31 -27.00
C GLU A 92 0.21 -8.00 -28.10
N LEU A 93 -0.89 -7.37 -27.73
CA LEU A 93 -2.00 -6.97 -28.58
C LEU A 93 -2.28 -5.49 -28.35
N GLY A 94 -1.98 -4.68 -29.36
CA GLY A 94 -2.15 -3.22 -29.30
C GLY A 94 -3.54 -2.79 -28.83
N THR A 95 -3.58 -1.69 -28.06
CA THR A 95 -4.84 -1.24 -27.45
C THR A 95 -5.90 -0.93 -28.53
N GLY A 96 -7.08 -1.57 -28.42
CA GLY A 96 -8.15 -1.46 -29.41
C GLY A 96 -8.17 -2.56 -30.49
N GLU A 97 -7.26 -3.54 -30.46
CA GLU A 97 -7.29 -4.73 -31.31
C GLU A 97 -8.29 -5.81 -30.83
N GLY A 98 -8.86 -5.67 -29.63
CA GLY A 98 -9.95 -6.51 -29.12
C GLY A 98 -9.53 -7.72 -28.28
N LYS A 99 -8.63 -7.50 -27.31
CA LYS A 99 -8.14 -8.50 -26.33
C LYS A 99 -9.26 -9.36 -25.73
N SER A 100 -10.32 -8.75 -25.20
CA SER A 100 -11.45 -9.44 -24.56
C SER A 100 -12.12 -10.50 -25.46
N CYS A 101 -12.13 -10.31 -26.79
CA CYS A 101 -12.63 -11.32 -27.72
C CYS A 101 -11.70 -12.54 -27.81
N VAL A 102 -10.38 -12.32 -27.84
CA VAL A 102 -9.38 -13.40 -27.87
C VAL A 102 -9.44 -14.18 -26.56
N ILE A 103 -9.50 -13.48 -25.42
CA ILE A 103 -9.68 -14.06 -24.08
C ILE A 103 -10.94 -14.92 -24.03
N ALA A 104 -12.11 -14.38 -24.41
CA ALA A 104 -13.37 -15.12 -24.31
C ALA A 104 -13.42 -16.35 -25.22
N MET A 105 -12.92 -16.24 -26.46
CA MET A 105 -12.80 -17.38 -27.37
C MET A 105 -11.83 -18.45 -26.86
N PHE A 106 -10.74 -18.05 -26.21
CA PHE A 106 -9.75 -18.99 -25.66
C PHE A 106 -10.26 -19.68 -24.39
N ALA A 107 -10.87 -18.93 -23.48
CA ALA A 107 -11.51 -19.45 -22.27
C ALA A 107 -12.58 -20.50 -22.60
N ALA A 108 -13.48 -20.19 -23.54
CA ALA A 108 -14.50 -21.14 -23.98
C ALA A 108 -13.89 -22.45 -24.52
N MET A 109 -12.79 -22.38 -25.28
CA MET A 109 -12.09 -23.57 -25.78
C MET A 109 -11.43 -24.38 -24.66
N ARG A 110 -10.85 -23.75 -23.63
CA ARG A 110 -10.29 -24.46 -22.46
C ARG A 110 -11.39 -25.17 -21.66
N VAL A 111 -12.54 -24.53 -21.44
CA VAL A 111 -13.71 -25.19 -20.82
C VAL A 111 -14.20 -26.37 -21.66
N MET A 112 -14.28 -26.23 -22.99
CA MET A 112 -14.63 -27.34 -23.90
C MET A 112 -13.62 -28.51 -23.86
N LYS A 113 -12.38 -28.28 -23.40
CA LYS A 113 -11.37 -29.32 -23.13
C LYS A 113 -11.45 -29.91 -21.70
N GLY A 114 -12.37 -29.44 -20.86
CA GLY A 114 -12.56 -29.90 -19.48
C GLY A 114 -11.75 -29.13 -18.43
N ASP A 115 -11.25 -27.93 -18.75
CA ASP A 115 -10.57 -27.08 -17.78
C ASP A 115 -11.50 -26.09 -17.09
N GLN A 116 -11.27 -25.90 -15.79
CA GLN A 116 -11.74 -24.72 -15.06
C GLN A 116 -10.82 -23.52 -15.37
N VAL A 117 -11.42 -22.39 -15.73
CA VAL A 117 -10.69 -21.20 -16.23
C VAL A 117 -10.89 -20.00 -15.32
N ASP A 118 -9.80 -19.48 -14.77
CA ASP A 118 -9.78 -18.25 -13.98
C ASP A 118 -9.30 -17.08 -14.86
N ILE A 119 -10.08 -16.01 -14.97
CA ILE A 119 -9.75 -14.84 -15.79
C ILE A 119 -9.51 -13.65 -14.87
N VAL A 120 -8.31 -13.09 -14.95
CA VAL A 120 -7.86 -12.00 -14.08
C VAL A 120 -7.76 -10.70 -14.88
N SER A 121 -8.36 -9.63 -14.35
CA SER A 121 -8.19 -8.26 -14.86
C SER A 121 -7.65 -7.32 -13.79
N SER A 122 -7.26 -6.12 -14.21
CA SER A 122 -6.65 -5.09 -13.35
C SER A 122 -7.63 -4.35 -12.44
N SER A 123 -8.94 -4.60 -12.55
CA SER A 123 -9.94 -4.09 -11.60
C SER A 123 -11.22 -4.93 -11.55
N SER A 124 -11.97 -4.77 -10.46
CA SER A 124 -13.29 -5.40 -10.27
C SER A 124 -14.30 -4.96 -11.33
N VAL A 125 -14.31 -3.66 -11.66
CA VAL A 125 -15.20 -3.06 -12.67
C VAL A 125 -14.95 -3.66 -14.06
N LEU A 126 -13.69 -3.80 -14.47
CA LEU A 126 -13.34 -4.43 -15.76
C LEU A 126 -13.73 -5.92 -15.78
N SER A 127 -13.50 -6.63 -14.67
CA SER A 127 -13.87 -8.05 -14.52
C SER A 127 -15.37 -8.27 -14.67
N GLN A 128 -16.18 -7.43 -14.00
CA GLN A 128 -17.65 -7.48 -14.06
C GLN A 128 -18.18 -7.08 -15.44
N ARG A 129 -17.64 -6.02 -16.04
CA ARG A 129 -17.99 -5.60 -17.40
C ARG A 129 -17.75 -6.73 -18.40
N ASP A 130 -16.57 -7.33 -18.42
CA ASP A 130 -16.22 -8.33 -19.42
C ASP A 130 -16.97 -9.66 -19.21
N ALA A 131 -17.22 -10.06 -17.96
CA ALA A 131 -18.07 -11.20 -17.65
C ALA A 131 -19.50 -11.01 -18.18
N GLN A 132 -20.15 -9.87 -17.89
CA GLN A 132 -21.48 -9.53 -18.38
C GLN A 132 -21.51 -9.37 -19.91
N GLU A 133 -20.50 -8.72 -20.47
CA GLU A 133 -20.39 -8.46 -21.91
C GLU A 133 -20.31 -9.77 -22.73
N TRP A 134 -19.64 -10.80 -22.21
CA TRP A 134 -19.44 -12.09 -22.89
C TRP A 134 -20.36 -13.21 -22.42
N GLU A 135 -21.21 -12.98 -21.42
CA GLU A 135 -22.17 -13.95 -20.87
C GLU A 135 -23.04 -14.62 -21.95
N ARG A 136 -23.58 -13.83 -22.89
CA ARG A 136 -24.40 -14.34 -24.01
C ARG A 136 -23.62 -15.27 -24.94
N PHE A 137 -22.31 -15.04 -25.11
CA PHE A 137 -21.43 -15.86 -25.94
C PHE A 137 -21.12 -17.20 -25.24
N TYR A 138 -20.84 -17.18 -23.94
CA TYR A 138 -20.63 -18.41 -23.16
C TYR A 138 -21.89 -19.29 -23.11
N LYS A 139 -23.07 -18.68 -23.00
CA LYS A 139 -24.37 -19.37 -23.07
C LYS A 139 -24.61 -20.15 -24.37
N VAL A 140 -24.03 -19.75 -25.51
CA VAL A 140 -24.11 -20.53 -26.78
C VAL A 140 -23.46 -21.91 -26.66
N PHE A 141 -22.49 -22.06 -25.76
CA PHE A 141 -21.75 -23.30 -25.50
C PHE A 141 -22.19 -24.02 -24.22
N ASN A 142 -23.28 -23.57 -23.58
CA ASN A 142 -23.70 -23.99 -22.23
C ASN A 142 -22.62 -23.80 -21.14
N ILE A 143 -21.73 -22.81 -21.32
CA ILE A 143 -20.66 -22.49 -20.38
C ILE A 143 -21.19 -21.51 -19.33
N THR A 144 -20.96 -21.84 -18.05
CA THR A 144 -21.30 -20.98 -16.91
C THR A 144 -20.18 -19.98 -16.62
N VAL A 145 -20.57 -18.76 -16.25
CA VAL A 145 -19.65 -17.67 -15.93
C VAL A 145 -20.17 -16.88 -14.73
N ASP A 146 -19.29 -16.51 -13.82
CA ASP A 146 -19.59 -15.63 -12.68
C ASP A 146 -18.34 -14.79 -12.31
N THR A 147 -18.51 -13.82 -11.43
CA THR A 147 -17.43 -12.99 -10.86
C THR A 147 -17.24 -13.24 -9.37
N ASN A 148 -16.00 -13.21 -8.86
CA ASN A 148 -15.78 -13.30 -7.40
C ASN A 148 -15.70 -11.93 -6.69
N THR A 149 -15.68 -10.83 -7.45
CA THR A 149 -15.43 -9.46 -6.93
C THR A 149 -16.67 -8.77 -6.35
N ASP A 150 -17.88 -9.28 -6.63
CA ASP A 150 -19.18 -8.83 -6.12
C ASP A 150 -19.70 -9.70 -4.97
N LYS A 151 -18.90 -10.66 -4.50
CA LYS A 151 -19.29 -11.67 -3.51
C LYS A 151 -18.89 -11.21 -2.09
N THR A 152 -19.77 -11.47 -1.11
CA THR A 152 -19.66 -10.92 0.26
C THR A 152 -19.78 -11.97 1.36
N THR A 153 -20.25 -13.17 1.04
CA THR A 153 -20.43 -14.28 1.99
C THR A 153 -19.73 -15.54 1.50
N ASP A 154 -19.23 -16.37 2.42
CA ASP A 154 -18.54 -17.63 2.11
C ASP A 154 -19.36 -18.52 1.14
N GLU A 155 -20.69 -18.60 1.33
CA GLU A 155 -21.59 -19.32 0.42
C GLU A 155 -21.65 -18.73 -1.01
N SER A 156 -21.57 -17.41 -1.13
CA SER A 156 -21.63 -16.72 -2.43
C SER A 156 -20.34 -16.92 -3.23
N HIS A 157 -19.18 -16.95 -2.57
CA HIS A 157 -17.93 -17.38 -3.19
C HIS A 157 -17.98 -18.87 -3.56
N TYR A 158 -18.47 -19.74 -2.68
CA TYR A 158 -18.61 -21.18 -2.97
C TYR A 158 -19.42 -21.45 -4.24
N LYS A 159 -20.57 -20.78 -4.40
CA LYS A 159 -21.43 -20.87 -5.60
C LYS A 159 -20.72 -20.30 -6.84
N CYS A 160 -20.06 -19.15 -6.72
CA CYS A 160 -19.27 -18.55 -7.80
C CYS A 160 -18.25 -19.53 -8.39
N TYR A 161 -17.45 -20.17 -7.52
CA TYR A 161 -16.39 -21.09 -7.91
C TYR A 161 -16.86 -22.44 -8.47
N GLN A 162 -18.16 -22.74 -8.44
CA GLN A 162 -18.76 -23.86 -9.19
C GLN A 162 -18.88 -23.57 -10.69
N SER A 163 -18.84 -22.30 -11.12
CA SER A 163 -18.92 -21.91 -12.54
C SER A 163 -17.69 -22.38 -13.32
N ASP A 164 -17.84 -22.68 -14.60
CA ASP A 164 -16.72 -23.11 -15.46
C ASP A 164 -15.66 -22.00 -15.55
N ILE A 165 -16.11 -20.77 -15.81
CA ILE A 165 -15.29 -19.56 -15.90
C ILE A 165 -15.57 -18.65 -14.70
N VAL A 166 -14.51 -18.19 -14.04
CA VAL A 166 -14.61 -17.15 -12.99
C VAL A 166 -13.78 -15.95 -13.40
N TYR A 167 -14.40 -14.77 -13.40
CA TYR A 167 -13.72 -13.48 -13.61
C TYR A 167 -13.41 -12.81 -12.26
N GLY A 168 -12.27 -12.13 -12.14
CA GLY A 168 -11.91 -11.42 -10.92
C GLY A 168 -10.61 -10.63 -10.98
N THR A 169 -10.19 -10.10 -9.82
CA THR A 169 -8.83 -9.53 -9.65
C THR A 169 -7.93 -10.50 -8.90
N VAL A 170 -6.62 -10.35 -9.07
CA VAL A 170 -5.63 -11.26 -8.46
C VAL A 170 -5.74 -11.25 -6.93
N GLU A 171 -6.04 -10.09 -6.35
CA GLU A 171 -6.21 -9.90 -4.91
C GLU A 171 -7.42 -10.69 -4.37
N THR A 172 -8.57 -10.65 -5.05
CA THR A 172 -9.74 -11.45 -4.62
C THR A 172 -9.48 -12.95 -4.76
N PHE A 173 -8.88 -13.37 -5.87
CA PHE A 173 -8.49 -14.77 -6.13
C PHE A 173 -7.48 -15.32 -5.11
N ALA A 174 -6.52 -14.50 -4.70
CA ALA A 174 -5.52 -14.83 -3.68
C ALA A 174 -6.12 -14.84 -2.28
N ALA A 175 -7.01 -13.90 -1.95
CA ALA A 175 -7.74 -13.89 -0.68
C ALA A 175 -8.65 -15.12 -0.54
N ASP A 176 -9.38 -15.51 -1.60
CA ASP A 176 -10.22 -16.70 -1.62
C ASP A 176 -9.42 -18.00 -1.50
N PHE A 177 -8.19 -18.02 -2.04
CA PHE A 177 -7.24 -19.09 -1.80
C PHE A 177 -6.81 -19.16 -0.32
N LEU A 178 -6.45 -18.02 0.29
CA LEU A 178 -6.07 -17.97 1.71
C LEU A 178 -7.23 -18.39 2.63
N ARG A 179 -8.46 -17.93 2.40
CA ARG A 179 -9.63 -18.36 3.18
C ARG A 179 -9.84 -19.87 3.14
N GLN A 180 -9.55 -20.50 2.00
CA GLN A 180 -9.64 -21.95 1.90
C GLN A 180 -8.50 -22.69 2.59
N ASP A 181 -7.25 -22.37 2.26
CA ASP A 181 -6.10 -23.15 2.73
C ASP A 181 -5.72 -22.82 4.19
N PHE A 182 -5.90 -21.56 4.64
CA PHE A 182 -5.56 -21.09 5.98
C PHE A 182 -6.73 -21.16 6.96
N GLU A 183 -7.88 -20.57 6.63
CA GLU A 183 -9.06 -20.58 7.51
C GLU A 183 -9.85 -21.90 7.45
N GLN A 184 -9.44 -22.85 6.57
CA GLN A 184 -10.12 -24.13 6.33
C GLN A 184 -11.60 -23.98 5.94
N LYS A 185 -11.97 -22.84 5.32
CA LYS A 185 -13.31 -22.59 4.80
C LYS A 185 -13.51 -23.23 3.42
N ASN A 186 -14.74 -23.60 3.12
CA ASN A 186 -15.10 -24.16 1.81
C ASN A 186 -15.41 -23.03 0.81
N ILE A 187 -14.40 -22.27 0.37
CA ILE A 187 -14.57 -21.07 -0.47
C ILE A 187 -14.48 -21.38 -1.96
N ARG A 188 -13.42 -22.06 -2.41
CA ARG A 188 -13.18 -22.35 -3.83
C ARG A 188 -13.79 -23.67 -4.27
N SER A 189 -14.61 -24.31 -3.43
CA SER A 189 -15.11 -25.66 -3.68
C SER A 189 -13.95 -26.62 -4.02
N ASN A 190 -14.17 -27.57 -4.93
CA ASN A 190 -13.13 -28.45 -5.45
C ASN A 190 -12.38 -27.85 -6.67
N ARG A 191 -12.39 -26.53 -6.86
CA ARG A 191 -11.82 -25.88 -8.05
C ARG A 191 -10.29 -26.00 -8.11
N LYS A 192 -9.78 -26.44 -9.25
CA LYS A 192 -8.35 -26.68 -9.48
C LYS A 192 -7.69 -25.54 -10.25
N PHE A 193 -6.41 -25.34 -9.98
CA PHE A 193 -5.53 -24.41 -10.72
C PHE A 193 -5.18 -24.98 -12.11
N GLN A 194 -6.14 -25.02 -13.03
CA GLN A 194 -5.98 -25.63 -14.37
C GLN A 194 -5.54 -24.64 -15.46
N CYS A 195 -6.20 -23.49 -15.55
CA CYS A 195 -5.87 -22.46 -16.53
C CYS A 195 -6.15 -21.07 -15.94
N ILE A 196 -5.19 -20.15 -16.08
CA ILE A 196 -5.38 -18.73 -15.77
C ILE A 196 -5.13 -17.89 -17.02
N ILE A 197 -6.00 -16.91 -17.27
CA ILE A 197 -5.88 -15.95 -18.36
C ILE A 197 -5.79 -14.55 -17.77
N VAL A 198 -4.68 -13.87 -18.00
CA VAL A 198 -4.35 -12.56 -17.42
C VAL A 198 -4.53 -11.46 -18.47
N ASP A 199 -5.45 -10.53 -18.24
CA ASP A 199 -5.56 -9.29 -19.01
C ASP A 199 -4.70 -8.17 -18.39
N GLU A 200 -4.09 -7.33 -19.23
CA GLU A 200 -3.04 -6.37 -18.86
C GLU A 200 -1.93 -7.01 -18.00
N VAL A 201 -1.32 -8.06 -18.56
CA VAL A 201 -0.18 -8.82 -18.00
C VAL A 201 0.92 -7.93 -17.41
N ASP A 202 1.22 -6.81 -18.07
CA ASP A 202 2.17 -5.79 -17.64
C ASP A 202 1.79 -5.15 -16.30
N SER A 203 0.50 -4.93 -16.04
CA SER A 203 0.04 -4.38 -14.76
C SER A 203 0.10 -5.41 -13.63
N LEU A 204 -0.10 -6.70 -13.94
CA LEU A 204 -0.32 -7.74 -12.94
C LEU A 204 0.89 -8.63 -12.65
N LEU A 205 1.71 -8.94 -13.67
CA LEU A 205 2.92 -9.77 -13.53
C LEU A 205 4.21 -8.95 -13.43
N LEU A 206 4.23 -7.71 -13.93
CA LEU A 206 5.35 -6.78 -13.76
C LEU A 206 5.05 -5.76 -12.64
N ASP A 207 4.15 -4.79 -12.88
CA ASP A 207 3.97 -3.65 -11.98
C ASP A 207 3.52 -4.06 -10.57
N ARG A 208 2.56 -5.00 -10.48
CA ARG A 208 2.08 -5.63 -9.23
C ARG A 208 2.64 -7.04 -9.02
N GLY A 209 3.69 -7.45 -9.74
CA GLY A 209 4.13 -8.86 -9.81
C GLY A 209 4.44 -9.51 -8.46
N ILE A 210 4.90 -8.72 -7.48
CA ILE A 210 5.38 -9.17 -6.16
C ILE A 210 4.47 -8.68 -5.02
N GLN A 211 3.34 -8.05 -5.35
CA GLN A 211 2.35 -7.64 -4.36
C GLN A 211 1.88 -8.85 -3.53
N LEU A 212 1.93 -8.69 -2.21
CA LEU A 212 1.41 -9.65 -1.24
C LEU A 212 -0.07 -9.37 -1.00
N THR A 213 -0.89 -10.41 -1.12
CA THR A 213 -2.27 -10.43 -0.63
C THR A 213 -2.30 -11.14 0.72
N TYR A 214 -3.04 -10.59 1.68
CA TYR A 214 -3.24 -11.18 3.01
C TYR A 214 -4.65 -10.93 3.53
N LEU A 215 -5.15 -11.81 4.40
CA LEU A 215 -6.39 -11.58 5.15
C LEU A 215 -6.06 -10.78 6.42
N SER A 216 -6.68 -9.60 6.56
CA SER A 216 -6.59 -8.82 7.79
C SER A 216 -7.37 -9.49 8.92
N SER A 217 -6.75 -9.65 10.08
CA SER A 217 -7.39 -10.14 11.30
C SER A 217 -7.10 -9.17 12.44
N ASP A 218 -8.15 -8.63 13.05
CA ASP A 218 -8.00 -7.77 14.23
C ASP A 218 -7.53 -8.59 15.44
N MET A 219 -6.36 -8.23 15.95
CA MET A 219 -5.81 -8.79 17.18
C MET A 219 -6.04 -7.81 18.31
N THR A 220 -6.93 -8.15 19.26
CA THR A 220 -7.30 -7.29 20.39
C THR A 220 -6.09 -6.85 21.22
N SER A 221 -5.04 -7.68 21.28
CA SER A 221 -3.76 -7.37 21.91
C SER A 221 -3.04 -6.15 21.30
N MET A 222 -3.23 -5.85 20.01
CA MET A 222 -2.55 -4.75 19.31
C MET A 222 -3.08 -3.36 19.68
N GLN A 223 -4.22 -3.26 20.39
CA GLN A 223 -4.72 -1.97 20.89
C GLN A 223 -3.74 -1.27 21.84
N HIS A 224 -2.90 -2.04 22.54
CA HIS A 224 -1.89 -1.55 23.47
C HIS A 224 -0.69 -0.89 22.79
N LEU A 225 -0.59 -0.96 21.47
CA LEU A 225 0.41 -0.24 20.70
C LEU A 225 -0.04 1.20 20.38
N SER A 226 -1.33 1.53 20.47
CA SER A 226 -1.83 2.89 20.18
C SER A 226 -1.14 3.99 21.00
N PRO A 227 -0.87 3.84 22.32
CA PRO A 227 -0.11 4.83 23.08
C PRO A 227 1.35 4.97 22.60
N ILE A 228 2.01 3.86 22.25
CA ILE A 228 3.40 3.86 21.78
C ILE A 228 3.48 4.57 20.42
N LEU A 229 2.54 4.27 19.51
CA LEU A 229 2.41 4.98 18.24
C LEU A 229 2.12 6.47 18.45
N ALA A 230 1.33 6.85 19.46
CA ALA A 230 1.09 8.26 19.80
C ALA A 230 2.33 8.95 20.39
N MET A 231 3.16 8.25 21.17
CA MET A 231 4.47 8.76 21.63
C MET A 231 5.43 8.97 20.47
N ILE A 232 5.53 8.00 19.55
CA ILE A 232 6.31 8.14 18.31
C ILE A 232 5.82 9.33 17.50
N TRP A 233 4.50 9.43 17.26
CA TRP A 233 3.92 10.53 16.49
C TRP A 233 4.19 11.88 17.15
N SER A 234 3.98 12.00 18.46
CA SER A 234 4.22 13.24 19.21
C SER A 234 5.69 13.67 19.25
N ALA A 235 6.64 12.76 19.05
CA ALA A 235 8.05 13.10 18.88
C ALA A 235 8.36 13.50 17.42
N VAL A 236 7.87 12.72 16.46
CA VAL A 236 8.20 12.85 15.04
C VAL A 236 7.48 14.02 14.37
N SER A 237 6.23 14.33 14.74
CA SER A 237 5.44 15.43 14.18
C SER A 237 6.01 16.84 14.45
N GLN A 238 6.97 16.95 15.36
CA GLN A 238 7.69 18.20 15.65
C GLN A 238 8.68 18.57 14.54
N TYR A 239 8.98 17.61 13.65
CA TYR A 239 9.87 17.79 12.52
C TYR A 239 9.09 18.08 11.24
N SER A 240 9.70 18.83 10.32
CA SER A 240 9.11 19.23 9.04
C SER A 240 10.15 19.15 7.92
N LEU A 241 9.72 19.03 6.67
CA LEU A 241 10.64 19.01 5.52
C LEU A 241 10.89 20.43 5.01
N VAL A 242 12.15 20.76 4.76
CA VAL A 242 12.56 22.03 4.13
C VAL A 242 13.46 21.72 2.94
N ALA A 243 13.01 22.09 1.76
CA ALA A 243 13.79 21.97 0.53
C ALA A 243 14.58 23.26 0.26
N THR A 244 15.87 23.11 -0.04
CA THR A 244 16.67 24.11 -0.75
C THR A 244 16.77 23.70 -2.22
N ASN A 245 17.28 24.58 -3.08
CA ASN A 245 17.47 24.31 -4.50
C ASN A 245 18.45 23.14 -4.83
N SER A 246 19.07 22.52 -3.81
CA SER A 246 20.04 21.42 -4.00
C SER A 246 19.89 20.23 -3.04
N LYS A 247 19.27 20.42 -1.86
CA LYS A 247 19.05 19.37 -0.85
C LYS A 247 17.71 19.56 -0.13
N THR A 248 17.10 18.47 0.31
CA THR A 248 16.00 18.52 1.30
C THR A 248 16.56 18.15 2.67
N PHE A 249 16.27 18.97 3.67
CA PHE A 249 16.62 18.73 5.07
C PHE A 249 15.37 18.43 5.88
N LEU A 250 15.55 17.67 6.96
CA LEU A 250 14.56 17.55 8.01
C LEU A 250 14.81 18.65 9.06
N ARG A 251 13.87 19.57 9.20
CA ARG A 251 13.89 20.70 10.13
C ARG A 251 13.25 20.29 11.45
N GLY A 252 13.99 20.39 12.55
CA GLY A 252 13.48 20.21 13.90
C GLY A 252 12.61 21.37 14.41
N PRO A 253 12.02 21.25 15.61
CA PRO A 253 11.18 22.29 16.19
C PRO A 253 11.95 23.61 16.42
N PRO A 254 11.26 24.76 16.46
CA PRO A 254 11.87 26.03 16.81
C PRO A 254 12.27 26.05 18.29
N LEU A 255 13.57 26.20 18.56
CA LEU A 255 14.15 26.25 19.88
C LEU A 255 15.04 27.50 20.02
N PRO A 256 15.20 28.08 21.22
CA PRO A 256 16.15 29.15 21.44
C PRO A 256 17.57 28.71 21.07
N PHE A 257 18.31 29.55 20.33
CA PHE A 257 19.61 29.19 19.74
C PHE A 257 20.59 28.54 20.72
N TYR A 258 20.66 29.06 21.96
CA TYR A 258 21.51 28.52 23.03
C TYR A 258 21.18 27.07 23.41
N ARG A 259 19.90 26.71 23.40
CA ARG A 259 19.41 25.38 23.76
C ARG A 259 19.68 24.39 22.63
N THR A 260 19.46 24.81 21.39
CA THR A 260 19.73 23.98 20.21
C THR A 260 21.23 23.67 20.06
N LEU A 261 22.11 24.59 20.46
CA LEU A 261 23.54 24.32 20.59
C LEU A 261 23.84 23.32 21.73
N TYR A 262 23.28 23.54 22.91
CA TYR A 262 23.49 22.65 24.07
C TYR A 262 23.01 21.21 23.81
N ASP A 263 21.85 21.04 23.18
CA ASP A 263 21.25 19.74 22.87
C ASP A 263 21.96 19.02 21.68
N MET A 264 22.77 19.74 20.87
CA MET A 264 23.58 19.19 19.76
C MET A 264 25.04 18.94 20.12
N ILE A 265 25.58 19.68 21.09
CA ILE A 265 26.94 19.51 21.57
C ILE A 265 26.94 18.37 22.58
N ASP A 266 27.12 17.17 22.06
CA ASP A 266 27.31 15.98 22.87
C ASP A 266 28.48 16.18 23.86
N THR A 267 28.13 16.32 25.13
CA THR A 267 29.06 16.62 26.23
C THR A 267 30.04 15.48 26.52
N GLU A 268 29.86 14.30 25.93
CA GLU A 268 30.76 13.16 26.14
C GLU A 268 31.73 12.91 24.97
N THR A 269 31.44 13.36 23.74
CA THR A 269 32.29 13.07 22.56
C THR A 269 33.08 14.25 21.99
N LEU A 270 32.65 15.50 22.19
CA LEU A 270 33.22 16.65 21.47
C LEU A 270 34.36 17.41 22.18
N ASN A 271 34.66 17.09 23.43
CA ASN A 271 35.80 17.63 24.19
C ASN A 271 35.87 19.18 24.20
N ILE A 272 34.71 19.85 24.18
CA ILE A 272 34.57 21.30 24.27
C ILE A 272 34.64 21.72 25.74
N GLU A 273 35.76 22.33 26.15
CA GLU A 273 36.05 22.63 27.56
C GLU A 273 35.14 23.69 28.20
N ASP A 274 34.47 24.54 27.42
CA ASP A 274 33.58 25.59 27.96
C ASP A 274 32.44 26.01 27.00
N PRO A 275 31.18 25.54 27.21
CA PRO A 275 30.04 25.96 26.40
C PRO A 275 29.67 27.45 26.57
N ILE A 276 30.21 28.17 27.56
CA ILE A 276 30.01 29.61 27.74
C ILE A 276 30.66 30.41 26.60
N GLN A 277 31.77 29.92 26.02
CA GLN A 277 32.46 30.61 24.92
C GLN A 277 31.60 30.66 23.64
N LEU A 278 30.85 29.60 23.36
CA LEU A 278 29.89 29.56 22.25
C LEU A 278 28.73 30.54 22.42
N LEU A 279 28.29 30.77 23.65
CA LEU A 279 27.25 31.76 23.96
C LEU A 279 27.78 33.20 23.85
N GLN A 280 29.04 33.44 24.24
CA GLN A 280 29.71 34.72 23.99
C GLN A 280 29.84 35.01 22.48
N ILE A 281 30.22 34.01 21.67
CA ILE A 281 30.24 34.14 20.21
C ILE A 281 28.83 34.46 19.66
N ALA A 282 27.77 33.84 20.20
CA ALA A 282 26.39 34.14 19.80
C ALA A 282 25.96 35.58 20.20
N GLU A 283 26.42 36.06 21.35
CA GLU A 283 26.18 37.41 21.86
C GLU A 283 26.91 38.49 21.04
N ASP A 284 28.19 38.26 20.73
CA ASP A 284 29.02 39.15 19.89
C ASP A 284 28.50 39.27 18.45
N ASN A 285 27.92 38.19 17.92
CA ASN A 285 27.28 38.17 16.60
C ASN A 285 25.79 38.60 16.64
N LYS A 286 25.28 39.05 17.80
CA LYS A 286 23.90 39.51 18.03
C LYS A 286 22.82 38.48 17.68
N LEU A 287 23.15 37.19 17.72
CA LEU A 287 22.19 36.09 17.64
C LEU A 287 21.41 35.94 18.95
N VAL A 288 22.01 36.39 20.07
CA VAL A 288 21.34 36.63 21.36
C VAL A 288 21.69 38.04 21.88
N PRO A 289 20.87 38.64 22.78
CA PRO A 289 21.08 40.01 23.23
C PRO A 289 22.35 40.24 24.05
N PRO A 290 22.99 41.43 23.99
CA PRO A 290 24.12 41.75 24.85
C PRO A 290 23.72 41.73 26.33
N GLY A 291 24.49 41.01 27.14
CA GLY A 291 24.21 40.67 28.53
C GLY A 291 23.76 39.22 28.75
N PHE A 292 23.26 38.53 27.72
CA PHE A 292 22.61 37.21 27.83
C PHE A 292 23.47 36.18 28.57
N THR A 293 24.76 36.06 28.23
CA THR A 293 25.66 35.08 28.86
C THR A 293 25.92 35.39 30.34
N LYS A 294 25.94 36.67 30.72
CA LYS A 294 26.13 37.12 32.11
C LYS A 294 24.88 36.97 32.97
N ASP A 295 23.70 37.05 32.37
CA ASP A 295 22.43 36.90 33.10
C ASP A 295 22.02 35.42 33.24
N LEU A 296 22.40 34.56 32.28
CA LEU A 296 22.30 33.10 32.44
C LEU A 296 23.08 32.60 33.67
N LEU A 297 24.29 33.13 33.89
CA LEU A 297 25.12 32.88 35.08
C LEU A 297 24.54 33.43 36.40
N LYS A 298 23.51 34.28 36.35
CA LYS A 298 22.84 34.88 37.53
C LYS A 298 21.46 34.30 37.85
N ASN A 299 20.92 33.45 36.97
CA ASN A 299 19.73 32.63 37.23
C ASN A 299 18.42 33.43 37.48
N ASP A 300 18.27 34.61 36.86
CA ASP A 300 17.11 35.51 37.02
C ASP A 300 16.06 35.29 35.91
N LYS A 301 15.19 34.29 36.09
CA LYS A 301 14.32 33.71 35.03
C LYS A 301 13.37 34.68 34.33
N ASP A 302 12.93 35.75 34.99
CA ASP A 302 11.92 36.64 34.41
C ASP A 302 12.52 37.70 33.47
N LYS A 303 13.78 38.13 33.68
CA LYS A 303 14.49 39.00 32.73
C LYS A 303 14.83 38.30 31.42
N LEU A 304 15.16 37.01 31.48
CA LEU A 304 15.45 36.20 30.29
C LEU A 304 14.27 36.15 29.31
N LYS A 305 13.03 36.23 29.79
CA LYS A 305 11.83 36.25 28.93
C LYS A 305 11.60 37.58 28.20
N GLU A 306 11.96 38.72 28.79
CA GLU A 306 11.85 40.02 28.12
C GLU A 306 12.92 40.19 27.02
N LEU A 307 14.12 39.66 27.26
CA LEU A 307 15.26 39.81 26.34
C LEU A 307 15.11 39.03 25.02
N ILE A 308 14.39 37.90 25.01
CA ILE A 308 14.21 37.04 23.82
C ILE A 308 13.43 37.73 22.68
N ASN A 309 12.61 38.75 22.97
CA ASN A 309 11.66 39.33 22.01
C ASN A 309 12.18 40.57 21.21
N CYS A 310 13.49 40.71 20.99
CA CYS A 310 14.09 41.92 20.42
C CYS A 310 14.55 41.78 18.94
N LYS A 311 13.93 42.55 18.05
CA LYS A 311 14.32 42.67 16.62
C LYS A 311 15.51 43.60 16.41
N SER A 312 16.41 43.29 15.45
CA SER A 312 16.62 44.09 14.22
C SER A 312 17.95 43.84 13.46
N ARG A 313 18.03 44.45 12.28
CA ARG A 313 18.86 44.17 11.10
C ARG A 313 20.37 44.53 11.17
N HIS A 314 21.13 43.77 10.38
CA HIS A 314 22.28 44.14 9.52
C HIS A 314 23.72 44.28 10.07
N ASN A 315 24.61 43.82 9.17
CA ASN A 315 26.07 43.98 9.02
C ASN A 315 27.01 43.12 9.89
N ALA A 316 28.00 42.54 9.19
CA ALA A 316 28.96 41.54 9.66
C ALA A 316 30.32 42.14 10.06
N ILE A 317 31.17 41.34 10.74
CA ILE A 317 32.65 41.27 10.62
C ILE A 317 33.14 39.95 11.25
N ILE A 318 34.32 39.47 10.82
CA ILE A 318 34.78 38.08 10.86
C ILE A 318 35.69 37.77 12.08
N PHE A 319 35.85 36.45 12.34
CA PHE A 319 36.86 35.73 13.13
C PHE A 319 36.65 35.59 14.66
N GLN A 320 37.01 34.48 15.35
CA GLN A 320 37.44 33.08 15.02
C GLN A 320 37.26 32.22 16.32
N PHE A 321 37.13 30.88 16.37
CA PHE A 321 37.03 29.81 15.34
C PHE A 321 36.14 28.63 15.85
N ILE A 322 34.88 28.55 15.44
CA ILE A 322 34.34 27.33 14.80
C ILE A 322 33.97 27.82 13.40
N PRO A 323 34.54 27.28 12.30
CA PRO A 323 34.24 27.81 10.96
C PRO A 323 32.73 27.75 10.71
N TYR A 324 32.11 28.92 10.60
CA TYR A 324 30.69 29.02 10.32
C TYR A 324 30.42 29.86 9.08
N ILE A 325 29.43 29.44 8.30
CA ILE A 325 29.01 30.10 7.07
C ILE A 325 27.50 30.26 7.16
N ILE A 326 27.03 31.51 7.11
CA ILE A 326 25.61 31.79 6.86
C ILE A 326 25.46 31.96 5.35
N ASP A 327 24.68 31.08 4.73
CA ASP A 327 24.43 31.13 3.30
C ASP A 327 23.41 32.23 2.92
N ARG A 328 23.14 32.41 1.62
CA ARG A 328 22.15 33.40 1.15
C ARG A 328 20.70 33.03 1.45
N GLN A 329 20.44 31.86 2.01
CA GLN A 329 19.12 31.31 2.35
C GLN A 329 18.85 31.36 3.87
N GLY A 330 19.81 31.79 4.68
CA GLY A 330 19.69 31.89 6.14
C GLY A 330 20.09 30.63 6.89
N ILE A 331 20.77 29.68 6.23
CA ILE A 331 21.31 28.47 6.84
C ILE A 331 22.67 28.78 7.45
N LEU A 332 22.80 28.58 8.76
CA LEU A 332 24.05 28.60 9.50
C LEU A 332 24.67 27.20 9.47
N HIS A 333 25.77 27.05 8.75
CA HIS A 333 26.66 25.89 8.82
C HIS A 333 27.68 26.10 9.93
N LEU A 334 27.92 25.11 10.79
CA LEU A 334 28.95 25.10 11.83
C LEU A 334 29.86 23.87 11.64
N HIS A 335 31.09 24.07 11.18
CA HIS A 335 32.06 23.00 10.92
C HIS A 335 32.89 22.68 12.17
N LEU A 336 32.84 21.42 12.63
CA LEU A 336 33.66 20.99 13.78
C LEU A 336 35.15 20.93 13.41
N SER A 337 35.99 21.57 14.24
CA SER A 337 37.45 21.64 14.05
C SER A 337 38.14 20.54 14.87
N SER A 338 38.56 19.46 14.21
CA SER A 338 39.48 18.48 14.81
C SER A 338 40.92 19.02 14.81
N ASP A 339 41.24 19.75 15.87
CA ASP A 339 42.55 20.09 16.43
C ASP A 339 43.72 20.49 15.48
N LYS A 340 44.23 21.71 15.73
CA LYS A 340 45.52 22.31 15.29
C LYS A 340 45.71 22.71 13.81
N GLU A 341 45.88 24.03 13.68
CA GLU A 341 46.61 24.78 12.65
C GLU A 341 47.38 23.95 11.59
N GLU A 342 46.77 23.71 10.42
CA GLU A 342 47.30 24.13 9.12
C GLU A 342 46.34 23.82 7.95
N LYS A 343 46.32 24.69 6.93
CA LYS A 343 45.68 24.54 5.59
C LYS A 343 44.15 24.66 5.50
N ALA A 344 43.70 25.90 5.39
CA ALA A 344 42.32 26.30 5.06
C ALA A 344 41.90 26.04 3.58
N GLN A 345 42.19 24.87 3.00
CA GLN A 345 41.84 24.54 1.60
C GLN A 345 41.01 23.26 1.38
N THR A 346 40.65 22.53 2.44
CA THR A 346 39.81 21.31 2.36
C THR A 346 38.77 21.26 3.48
N TYR A 347 37.81 22.19 3.47
CA TYR A 347 36.65 22.17 4.39
C TYR A 347 35.49 21.26 3.93
N ASN A 348 35.59 20.62 2.77
CA ASN A 348 34.51 19.82 2.17
C ASN A 348 34.27 18.45 2.84
N GLU A 349 35.09 18.04 3.81
CA GLU A 349 35.03 16.71 4.43
C GLU A 349 34.82 16.72 5.96
N ALA A 350 34.72 17.91 6.59
CA ALA A 350 34.47 18.03 8.03
C ALA A 350 32.95 18.00 8.33
N PRO A 351 32.49 17.27 9.38
CA PRO A 351 31.08 17.24 9.75
C PRO A 351 30.58 18.63 10.12
N ALA A 352 29.53 19.07 9.42
CA ALA A 352 28.91 20.38 9.58
C ALA A 352 27.53 20.24 10.22
N VAL A 353 27.29 20.95 11.32
CA VAL A 353 25.96 21.05 11.94
C VAL A 353 25.22 22.23 11.29
N ASN A 354 24.02 21.97 10.78
CA ASN A 354 23.25 22.94 10.00
C ASN A 354 22.06 23.46 10.83
N PHE A 355 21.84 24.77 10.84
CA PHE A 355 20.73 25.41 11.54
C PHE A 355 19.99 26.38 10.63
N PHE A 356 18.66 26.37 10.69
CA PHE A 356 17.81 27.37 10.07
C PHE A 356 17.44 28.42 11.11
N VAL A 357 17.92 29.66 10.94
CA VAL A 357 17.71 30.74 11.90
C VAL A 357 16.37 31.44 11.62
N LEU A 358 15.59 31.73 12.67
CA LEU A 358 14.28 32.38 12.61
C LEU A 358 14.35 33.81 13.16
N GLU A 359 13.24 34.55 13.09
CA GLU A 359 13.08 35.78 13.89
C GLU A 359 13.06 35.44 15.40
N ASP A 360 13.30 36.45 16.25
CA ASP A 360 13.20 36.38 17.71
C ASP A 360 14.13 35.36 18.41
N GLY A 361 15.35 35.16 17.88
CA GLY A 361 16.43 34.39 18.55
C GLY A 361 16.23 32.87 18.56
N LEU A 362 15.25 32.37 17.81
CA LEU A 362 14.98 30.96 17.62
C LEU A 362 15.77 30.40 16.43
N CYS A 363 16.12 29.12 16.50
CA CYS A 363 16.59 28.36 15.35
C CYS A 363 15.98 26.96 15.32
N CYS A 364 16.11 26.29 14.18
CA CYS A 364 15.76 24.89 13.99
C CYS A 364 16.98 24.12 13.51
N SER A 365 17.31 23.02 14.17
CA SER A 365 18.28 22.04 13.66
C SER A 365 17.85 21.53 12.28
N LEU A 366 18.80 21.38 11.37
CA LEU A 366 18.61 20.76 10.06
C LEU A 366 19.40 19.45 10.00
N TYR A 367 18.69 18.33 9.87
CA TYR A 367 19.25 16.98 9.76
C TYR A 367 19.27 16.53 8.30
N GLU A 368 20.35 15.89 7.86
CA GLU A 368 20.47 15.34 6.50
C GLU A 368 19.74 13.99 6.35
N SER A 369 19.63 13.20 7.43
CA SER A 369 18.85 11.96 7.48
C SER A 369 18.09 11.83 8.80
N GLU A 370 16.97 11.10 8.75
CA GLU A 370 16.18 10.68 9.92
C GLU A 370 16.83 9.56 10.73
N ASP A 371 17.84 8.87 10.19
CA ASP A 371 18.53 7.77 10.87
C ASP A 371 19.14 8.20 12.21
N VAL A 372 19.72 9.41 12.26
CA VAL A 372 20.33 10.01 13.46
C VAL A 372 19.30 10.26 14.56
N LEU A 373 18.08 10.65 14.18
CA LEU A 373 16.98 10.88 15.12
C LEU A 373 16.31 9.58 15.55
N THR A 374 16.34 8.56 14.70
CA THR A 374 15.61 7.31 14.91
C THR A 374 16.12 6.55 16.15
N SER A 375 17.43 6.54 16.41
CA SER A 375 18.02 5.98 17.63
C SER A 375 17.63 6.77 18.88
N LEU A 376 17.80 8.10 18.85
CA LEU A 376 17.50 9.01 19.96
C LEU A 376 16.02 8.94 20.39
N ILE A 377 15.09 8.95 19.41
CA ILE A 377 13.66 8.82 19.68
C ILE A 377 13.34 7.44 20.25
N ALA A 378 13.97 6.37 19.75
CA ALA A 378 13.77 5.02 20.27
C ALA A 378 14.24 4.87 21.72
N GLU A 379 15.39 5.45 22.09
CA GLU A 379 15.91 5.42 23.46
C GLU A 379 15.03 6.23 24.43
N ASN A 380 14.62 7.43 24.04
CA ASN A 380 13.70 8.25 24.84
C ASN A 380 12.37 7.50 25.10
N ILE A 381 11.79 6.85 24.08
CA ILE A 381 10.55 6.06 24.25
C ILE A 381 10.78 4.87 25.19
N ARG A 382 11.92 4.15 25.08
CA ARG A 382 12.25 3.03 25.97
C ARG A 382 12.34 3.45 27.44
N GLN A 383 12.78 4.67 27.75
CA GLN A 383 12.86 5.18 29.12
C GLN A 383 11.48 5.49 29.73
N HIS A 384 10.45 5.72 28.91
CA HIS A 384 9.11 6.13 29.35
C HIS A 384 8.08 4.98 29.31
N ILE A 385 8.46 3.78 28.88
CA ILE A 385 7.60 2.59 28.89
C ILE A 385 8.11 1.55 29.89
N HIS A 386 7.20 0.91 30.61
CA HIS A 386 7.51 -0.21 31.49
C HIS A 386 6.61 -1.41 31.16
N PHE A 387 7.22 -2.59 31.06
CA PHE A 387 6.49 -3.83 30.84
C PHE A 387 5.88 -4.36 32.13
N THR A 388 4.74 -5.02 32.01
CA THR A 388 3.97 -5.52 33.15
C THR A 388 4.79 -6.55 33.94
N SER A 389 5.07 -6.23 35.19
CA SER A 389 5.87 -7.00 36.15
C SER A 389 5.10 -7.09 37.48
N PRO A 390 5.32 -8.11 38.34
CA PRO A 390 4.62 -8.22 39.63
C PRO A 390 4.80 -7.01 40.55
N ASP A 391 5.92 -6.30 40.45
CA ASP A 391 6.36 -5.28 41.41
C ASP A 391 5.99 -3.83 41.00
N GLY A 392 4.70 -3.50 41.05
CA GLY A 392 4.21 -2.12 41.24
C GLY A 392 4.31 -1.15 40.06
N LYS A 393 3.65 0.02 40.20
CA LYS A 393 3.80 1.15 39.26
C LYS A 393 5.12 1.86 39.51
N VAL A 394 5.93 2.02 38.47
CA VAL A 394 7.03 3.00 38.44
C VAL A 394 6.43 4.37 38.10
N GLN A 395 6.75 5.37 38.91
CA GLN A 395 6.24 6.73 38.76
C GLN A 395 6.70 7.34 37.42
N ASP A 396 5.82 8.11 36.77
CA ASP A 396 6.04 8.81 35.49
C ASP A 396 6.32 7.92 34.25
N SER A 397 5.89 6.65 34.28
CA SER A 397 6.02 5.72 33.13
C SER A 397 4.70 5.08 32.69
N LEU A 398 4.58 4.79 31.39
CA LEU A 398 3.43 4.09 30.82
C LEU A 398 3.60 2.57 30.95
N THR A 399 2.65 1.91 31.60
CA THR A 399 2.61 0.43 31.66
C THR A 399 2.13 -0.16 30.33
N ILE A 400 2.78 -1.24 29.87
CA ILE A 400 2.46 -1.99 28.64
C ILE A 400 2.42 -3.51 28.97
N PRO A 401 1.54 -4.32 28.35
CA PRO A 401 1.54 -5.78 28.57
C PRO A 401 2.88 -6.42 28.24
N GLY A 402 3.41 -7.25 29.16
CA GLY A 402 4.77 -7.82 29.04
C GLY A 402 4.97 -8.69 27.80
N PHE A 403 3.91 -9.35 27.32
CA PHE A 403 3.98 -10.20 26.12
C PHE A 403 4.28 -9.43 24.81
N LEU A 404 4.13 -8.10 24.80
CA LEU A 404 4.47 -7.26 23.65
C LEU A 404 5.94 -6.80 23.64
N GLN A 405 6.71 -7.05 24.70
CA GLN A 405 8.09 -6.55 24.85
C GLN A 405 8.96 -6.85 23.63
N GLY A 406 9.13 -8.13 23.27
CA GLY A 406 9.99 -8.51 22.15
C GLY A 406 9.50 -8.01 20.78
N LEU A 407 8.20 -7.73 20.62
CA LEU A 407 7.67 -7.10 19.41
C LEU A 407 8.06 -5.62 19.34
N ILE A 408 7.90 -4.90 20.45
CA ILE A 408 8.19 -3.47 20.55
C ILE A 408 9.69 -3.21 20.43
N GLU A 409 10.52 -3.97 21.15
CA GLU A 409 11.98 -3.85 21.09
C GLU A 409 12.54 -4.01 19.68
N GLU A 410 11.99 -4.95 18.91
CA GLU A 410 12.42 -5.24 17.54
C GLU A 410 11.91 -4.22 16.51
N LYS A 411 10.66 -3.74 16.66
CA LYS A 411 9.96 -2.93 15.66
C LYS A 411 9.98 -1.42 15.89
N LEU A 412 10.34 -0.94 17.08
CA LEU A 412 10.32 0.49 17.44
C LEU A 412 11.02 1.39 16.41
N THR A 413 12.22 0.98 15.95
CA THR A 413 12.99 1.67 14.89
C THR A 413 12.20 1.78 13.59
N THR A 414 11.58 0.69 13.13
CA THR A 414 10.76 0.66 11.91
C THR A 414 9.51 1.54 12.03
N TRP A 415 8.86 1.55 13.20
CA TRP A 415 7.70 2.42 13.44
C TRP A 415 8.09 3.91 13.42
N ILE A 416 9.26 4.28 14.00
CA ILE A 416 9.76 5.67 13.94
C ILE A 416 10.08 6.09 12.49
N GLN A 417 10.74 5.24 11.72
CA GLN A 417 10.99 5.47 10.28
C GLN A 417 9.66 5.64 9.51
N ASN A 418 8.65 4.81 9.79
CA ASN A 418 7.33 4.93 9.19
C ASN A 418 6.58 6.21 9.60
N ALA A 419 6.80 6.75 10.80
CA ALA A 419 6.26 8.05 11.19
C ALA A 419 6.90 9.19 10.38
N PHE A 420 8.20 9.15 10.11
CA PHE A 420 8.84 10.12 9.20
C PHE A 420 8.37 9.95 7.75
N ILE A 421 8.09 8.72 7.29
CA ILE A 421 7.43 8.48 6.00
C ILE A 421 6.03 9.13 6.00
N ALA A 422 5.24 8.99 7.06
CA ALA A 422 3.93 9.64 7.16
C ALA A 422 4.01 11.18 7.05
N ILE A 423 5.10 11.81 7.50
CA ILE A 423 5.35 13.25 7.25
C ILE A 423 5.55 13.52 5.76
N LYS A 424 6.39 12.72 5.08
CA LYS A 424 6.73 12.84 3.65
C LYS A 424 5.53 12.65 2.71
N LEU A 425 4.59 11.77 3.04
CA LEU A 425 3.45 11.45 2.18
C LEU A 425 2.39 12.58 2.13
N GLN A 426 1.90 12.87 0.92
CA GLN A 426 0.96 13.94 0.62
C GLN A 426 -0.45 13.37 0.30
N GLU A 427 -1.46 14.03 0.86
CA GLU A 427 -2.86 13.78 0.50
C GLU A 427 -3.10 14.22 -0.96
N GLY A 428 -3.94 13.49 -1.68
CA GLY A 428 -4.19 13.73 -3.11
C GLY A 428 -3.13 13.12 -4.03
N ARG A 429 -2.01 12.62 -3.47
CA ARG A 429 -0.92 11.96 -4.23
C ARG A 429 -0.76 10.49 -3.82
N GLU A 430 -0.20 10.21 -2.64
CA GLU A 430 0.03 8.82 -2.22
C GLU A 430 -1.17 8.20 -1.47
N TYR A 431 -2.10 9.00 -0.96
CA TYR A 431 -3.35 8.57 -0.38
C TYR A 431 -4.46 9.62 -0.54
N LEU A 432 -5.71 9.19 -0.33
CA LEU A 432 -6.87 10.06 -0.18
C LEU A 432 -7.43 9.96 1.24
N VAL A 433 -8.00 11.05 1.74
CA VAL A 433 -8.86 11.06 2.92
C VAL A 433 -10.31 11.03 2.45
N GLN A 434 -11.00 9.90 2.62
CA GLN A 434 -12.41 9.78 2.23
C GLN A 434 -13.19 8.98 3.28
N ASN A 435 -14.45 9.38 3.53
CA ASN A 435 -15.32 8.71 4.51
C ASN A 435 -14.65 8.51 5.88
N ASN A 436 -13.81 9.47 6.29
CA ASN A 436 -13.07 9.46 7.54
C ASN A 436 -12.02 8.32 7.66
N GLN A 437 -11.46 7.88 6.52
CA GLN A 437 -10.42 6.84 6.43
C GLN A 437 -9.28 7.27 5.49
N ILE A 438 -8.06 6.80 5.78
CA ILE A 438 -6.92 6.90 4.87
C ILE A 438 -6.98 5.75 3.87
N LEU A 439 -7.05 6.09 2.58
CA LEU A 439 -7.09 5.14 1.46
C LEU A 439 -5.79 5.25 0.65
N PRO A 440 -4.91 4.23 0.68
CA PRO A 440 -3.70 4.24 -0.14
C PRO A 440 -4.01 4.34 -1.63
N VAL A 441 -3.23 5.14 -2.37
CA VAL A 441 -3.30 5.22 -3.82
C VAL A 441 -2.04 4.58 -4.40
N ASP A 442 -2.18 3.68 -5.36
CA ASP A 442 -1.04 3.10 -6.09
C ASP A 442 -0.51 4.08 -7.16
N PHE A 443 -0.15 5.29 -6.71
CA PHE A 443 0.22 6.44 -7.53
C PHE A 443 1.30 6.13 -8.57
N LYS A 444 2.30 5.33 -8.17
CA LYS A 444 3.48 5.01 -8.98
C LYS A 444 3.20 4.10 -10.18
N SER A 445 2.11 3.33 -10.15
CA SER A 445 1.86 2.25 -11.12
C SER A 445 0.44 2.21 -11.69
N THR A 446 -0.61 2.36 -10.85
CA THR A 446 -2.01 2.18 -11.32
C THR A 446 -3.00 3.28 -10.93
N GLY A 447 -2.68 4.17 -9.98
CA GLY A 447 -3.52 5.31 -9.59
C GLY A 447 -4.91 4.92 -9.13
N VAL A 448 -5.09 3.63 -8.82
CA VAL A 448 -6.27 3.05 -8.21
C VAL A 448 -6.26 3.45 -6.74
N VAL A 449 -7.42 3.80 -6.21
CA VAL A 449 -7.63 3.88 -4.77
C VAL A 449 -7.72 2.44 -4.26
N GLU A 450 -6.73 1.99 -3.51
CA GLU A 450 -6.63 0.60 -3.04
C GLU A 450 -7.54 0.40 -1.81
N LEU A 451 -8.86 0.43 -2.03
CA LEU A 451 -9.91 0.41 -0.98
C LEU A 451 -9.76 -0.71 0.06
N ASN A 452 -9.18 -1.85 -0.32
CA ASN A 452 -8.98 -3.02 0.54
C ASN A 452 -7.57 -3.09 1.16
N LYS A 453 -6.74 -2.05 1.00
CA LYS A 453 -5.36 -2.00 1.45
C LYS A 453 -5.21 -1.04 2.62
N LYS A 454 -4.46 -1.46 3.63
CA LYS A 454 -3.92 -0.59 4.68
C LYS A 454 -2.40 -0.74 4.68
N TRP A 455 -1.69 0.30 5.10
CA TRP A 455 -0.24 0.19 5.32
C TRP A 455 0.07 -0.48 6.67
N GLY A 456 1.07 -1.36 6.68
CA GLY A 456 1.53 -2.06 7.88
C GLY A 456 2.49 -1.22 8.74
N ASP A 457 3.02 -1.84 9.80
CA ASP A 457 4.07 -1.29 10.68
C ASP A 457 3.82 0.17 11.12
N GLY A 458 2.57 0.49 11.51
CA GLY A 458 2.17 1.79 12.04
C GLY A 458 1.92 2.91 11.02
N LEU A 459 2.34 2.77 9.75
CA LEU A 459 2.25 3.85 8.74
C LEU A 459 0.80 4.32 8.52
N GLN A 460 -0.16 3.41 8.49
CA GLN A 460 -1.59 3.73 8.42
C GLN A 460 -2.03 4.56 9.64
N GLN A 461 -1.63 4.15 10.85
CA GLN A 461 -2.01 4.81 12.10
C GLN A 461 -1.39 6.21 12.22
N PHE A 462 -0.15 6.41 11.76
CA PHE A 462 0.47 7.74 11.73
C PHE A 462 -0.25 8.70 10.77
N LEU A 463 -0.74 8.23 9.62
CA LEU A 463 -1.56 9.05 8.73
C LEU A 463 -2.96 9.32 9.31
N GLU A 464 -3.55 8.37 10.03
CA GLU A 464 -4.80 8.59 10.78
C GLU A 464 -4.60 9.65 11.89
N MET A 465 -3.43 9.70 12.55
CA MET A 465 -3.07 10.75 13.53
C MET A 465 -2.74 12.09 12.88
N LYS A 466 -2.09 12.11 11.70
CA LYS A 466 -1.80 13.30 10.89
C LYS A 466 -3.06 14.06 10.48
N HIS A 467 -4.15 13.34 10.25
CA HIS A 467 -5.43 13.88 9.78
C HIS A 467 -6.52 13.90 10.86
N LEU A 468 -6.19 13.61 12.12
CA LEU A 468 -7.14 13.55 13.25
C LEU A 468 -8.39 12.68 12.94
N LEU A 469 -8.15 11.53 12.31
CA LEU A 469 -9.17 10.54 11.94
C LEU A 469 -9.38 9.48 13.01
N THR A 470 -10.40 8.63 12.83
CA THR A 470 -10.70 7.52 13.72
C THR A 470 -9.55 6.50 13.71
N LEU A 471 -8.70 6.54 14.74
CA LEU A 471 -7.54 5.65 14.87
C LEU A 471 -7.94 4.17 14.90
N SER A 472 -7.39 3.41 13.96
CA SER A 472 -7.52 1.96 13.84
C SER A 472 -6.48 1.20 14.67
N THR A 473 -6.80 -0.05 15.04
CA THR A 473 -5.83 -0.98 15.62
C THR A 473 -4.85 -1.48 14.56
N MET A 474 -3.57 -1.60 14.91
CA MET A 474 -2.57 -2.16 14.00
C MET A 474 -2.86 -3.65 13.76
N SER A 475 -3.05 -4.05 12.50
CA SER A 475 -3.25 -5.46 12.12
C SER A 475 -1.91 -6.18 11.98
N SER A 476 -1.77 -7.38 12.56
CA SER A 476 -0.63 -8.25 12.27
C SER A 476 -0.92 -9.14 11.06
N ILE A 477 0.05 -9.25 10.15
CA ILE A 477 -0.07 -10.09 8.95
C ILE A 477 0.27 -11.53 9.33
N THR A 478 -0.77 -12.37 9.47
CA THR A 478 -0.65 -13.80 9.88
C THR A 478 -0.68 -14.78 8.71
N ASN A 479 -1.05 -14.34 7.52
CA ASN A 479 -1.24 -15.19 6.35
C ASN A 479 -1.01 -14.35 5.11
N PHE A 480 -0.36 -14.86 4.08
CA PHE A 480 -0.12 -14.10 2.85
C PHE A 480 0.25 -15.01 1.68
N ILE A 481 0.05 -14.50 0.47
CA ILE A 481 0.58 -15.08 -0.76
C ILE A 481 0.92 -13.95 -1.73
N SER A 482 2.06 -14.07 -2.40
CA SER A 482 2.45 -13.19 -3.49
C SER A 482 1.73 -13.52 -4.78
N ASN A 483 1.57 -12.51 -5.64
CA ASN A 483 1.11 -12.73 -7.01
C ASN A 483 2.00 -13.77 -7.73
N VAL A 484 3.34 -13.67 -7.62
CA VAL A 484 4.29 -14.68 -8.13
C VAL A 484 3.88 -16.12 -7.78
N SER A 485 3.71 -16.41 -6.49
CA SER A 485 3.39 -17.78 -6.06
C SER A 485 1.95 -18.19 -6.29
N TYR A 486 1.01 -17.24 -6.32
CA TYR A 486 -0.36 -17.51 -6.75
C TYR A 486 -0.39 -17.96 -8.22
N PHE A 487 0.27 -17.24 -9.13
CA PHE A 487 0.36 -17.63 -10.54
C PHE A 487 1.13 -18.94 -10.74
N ARG A 488 2.20 -19.21 -9.96
CA ARG A 488 2.93 -20.49 -10.00
C ARG A 488 2.06 -21.71 -9.66
N LYS A 489 0.94 -21.57 -8.92
CA LYS A 489 0.00 -22.69 -8.64
C LYS A 489 -0.64 -23.28 -9.90
N TYR A 490 -0.73 -22.53 -11.00
CA TYR A 490 -1.22 -23.00 -12.30
C TYR A 490 -0.18 -23.82 -13.08
N LYS A 491 1.00 -24.10 -12.50
CA LYS A 491 2.03 -25.00 -13.07
C LYS A 491 2.42 -24.64 -14.51
N GLY A 492 2.49 -23.34 -14.79
CA GLY A 492 2.84 -22.82 -16.11
C GLY A 492 1.71 -22.72 -17.12
N GLN A 493 0.45 -23.06 -16.77
CA GLN A 493 -0.73 -22.81 -17.60
C GLN A 493 -1.23 -21.35 -17.45
N ILE A 494 -0.30 -20.41 -17.53
CA ILE A 494 -0.53 -18.96 -17.42
C ILE A 494 -0.58 -18.37 -18.83
N TYR A 495 -1.75 -17.97 -19.28
CA TYR A 495 -1.96 -17.31 -20.56
C TYR A 495 -2.26 -15.83 -20.32
N GLY A 496 -2.06 -14.97 -21.30
CA GLY A 496 -2.44 -13.58 -21.13
C GLY A 496 -2.31 -12.70 -22.34
N THR A 497 -2.85 -11.48 -22.23
CA THR A 497 -2.72 -10.44 -23.24
C THR A 497 -2.39 -9.11 -22.59
N THR A 498 -1.52 -8.32 -23.22
CA THR A 498 -1.18 -6.96 -22.77
C THR A 498 -1.12 -6.00 -23.94
N GLY A 499 -1.26 -4.69 -23.68
CA GLY A 499 -0.99 -3.65 -24.67
C GLY A 499 0.50 -3.45 -24.96
N THR A 500 1.40 -3.86 -24.06
CA THR A 500 2.85 -3.63 -24.13
C THR A 500 3.59 -4.58 -23.17
N LEU A 501 4.29 -5.60 -23.67
CA LEU A 501 5.13 -6.50 -22.85
C LEU A 501 6.35 -5.77 -22.26
N GLY A 502 6.76 -4.67 -22.88
CA GLY A 502 7.85 -3.81 -22.42
C GLY A 502 9.14 -4.00 -23.20
N THR A 503 10.24 -3.67 -22.55
CA THR A 503 11.60 -3.83 -23.06
C THR A 503 12.03 -5.29 -22.99
N GLU A 504 13.22 -5.59 -23.51
CA GLU A 504 13.79 -6.94 -23.39
C GLU A 504 14.11 -7.32 -21.93
N SER A 505 14.37 -6.35 -21.03
CA SER A 505 14.57 -6.67 -19.61
C SER A 505 13.26 -6.98 -18.89
N ASP A 506 12.17 -6.28 -19.21
CA ASP A 506 10.82 -6.63 -18.73
C ASP A 506 10.46 -8.08 -19.12
N LEU A 507 10.74 -8.47 -20.37
CA LEU A 507 10.48 -9.83 -20.85
C LEU A 507 11.39 -10.87 -20.18
N GLN A 508 12.70 -10.61 -20.08
CA GLN A 508 13.64 -11.48 -19.38
C GLN A 508 13.22 -11.68 -17.91
N PHE A 509 12.82 -10.61 -17.22
CA PHE A 509 12.31 -10.66 -15.85
C PHE A 509 11.06 -11.52 -15.72
N LEU A 510 10.11 -11.45 -16.66
CA LEU A 510 8.94 -12.36 -16.68
C LEU A 510 9.33 -13.82 -16.89
N ILE A 511 10.28 -14.11 -17.77
CA ILE A 511 10.75 -15.48 -18.04
C ILE A 511 11.51 -16.04 -16.82
N GLU A 512 12.34 -15.23 -16.15
CA GLU A 512 13.01 -15.61 -14.90
C GLU A 512 12.02 -15.86 -13.75
N LEU A 513 10.92 -15.09 -13.66
CA LEU A 513 9.84 -15.34 -12.70
C LEU A 513 9.04 -16.62 -13.03
N TYR A 514 8.77 -16.87 -14.31
CA TYR A 514 7.90 -17.93 -14.79
C TYR A 514 8.54 -18.68 -15.99
N PRO A 515 9.49 -19.61 -15.76
CA PRO A 515 10.31 -20.22 -16.82
C PRO A 515 9.57 -21.04 -17.90
N SER A 516 8.25 -21.24 -17.75
CA SER A 516 7.38 -21.91 -18.71
C SER A 516 6.61 -20.96 -19.63
N LEU A 517 6.75 -19.64 -19.45
CA LEU A 517 6.11 -18.63 -20.30
C LEU A 517 6.93 -18.40 -21.57
N SER A 518 6.25 -18.45 -22.71
CA SER A 518 6.68 -17.75 -23.92
C SER A 518 5.93 -16.42 -24.06
N ALA A 519 6.43 -15.53 -24.90
CA ALA A 519 5.69 -14.33 -25.29
C ALA A 519 5.86 -14.03 -26.78
N CYS A 520 4.85 -13.41 -27.39
CA CYS A 520 4.82 -13.09 -28.81
C CYS A 520 4.15 -11.73 -29.04
N ARG A 521 4.76 -10.86 -29.86
CA ARG A 521 4.13 -9.60 -30.27
C ARG A 521 3.30 -9.81 -31.54
N ILE A 522 2.01 -9.48 -31.47
CA ILE A 522 1.09 -9.63 -32.60
C ILE A 522 1.06 -8.30 -33.38
N PRO A 523 1.30 -8.31 -34.71
CA PRO A 523 1.26 -7.09 -35.49
C PRO A 523 -0.16 -6.50 -35.52
N SER A 524 -0.25 -5.18 -35.47
CA SER A 524 -1.51 -4.44 -35.58
C SER A 524 -2.23 -4.76 -36.90
N PHE A 525 -3.55 -4.95 -36.84
CA PHE A 525 -4.37 -5.30 -38.01
C PHE A 525 -4.24 -4.26 -39.13
N ASN A 526 -4.27 -2.98 -38.76
CA ASN A 526 -3.96 -1.87 -39.64
C ASN A 526 -2.64 -1.23 -39.20
N ARG A 527 -1.77 -0.86 -40.15
CA ARG A 527 -0.49 -0.21 -39.86
C ARG A 527 -0.70 1.04 -39.00
N LYS A 528 -0.08 1.08 -37.81
CA LYS A 528 -0.08 2.24 -36.90
C LYS A 528 0.51 3.46 -37.62
N LYS A 529 -0.21 4.60 -37.60
CA LYS A 529 0.22 5.89 -38.18
C LYS A 529 0.51 6.91 -37.08
N LEU A 530 1.36 6.52 -36.13
CA LEU A 530 1.82 7.40 -35.06
C LEU A 530 3.00 8.23 -35.56
N PHE A 531 2.94 9.55 -35.35
CA PHE A 531 4.06 10.46 -35.53
C PHE A 531 4.55 10.96 -34.17
N GLU A 532 5.76 10.57 -33.78
CA GLU A 532 6.36 10.99 -32.51
C GLU A 532 7.13 12.30 -32.73
N ILE A 533 6.69 13.36 -32.06
CA ILE A 533 7.32 14.68 -32.12
C ILE A 533 8.47 14.70 -31.11
N LYS A 534 9.62 15.25 -31.52
CA LYS A 534 10.76 15.46 -30.62
C LYS A 534 10.31 16.17 -29.33
N GLY A 535 10.65 15.58 -28.19
CA GLY A 535 10.24 16.10 -26.89
C GLY A 535 10.92 17.43 -26.52
N ILE A 536 10.36 18.10 -25.52
CA ILE A 536 10.83 19.40 -25.02
C ILE A 536 11.19 19.24 -23.53
N LEU A 537 12.45 19.51 -23.17
CA LEU A 537 12.89 19.61 -21.78
C LEU A 537 12.92 21.08 -21.38
N LYS A 538 12.37 21.40 -20.19
CA LYS A 538 12.36 22.74 -19.60
C LYS A 538 13.00 22.73 -18.22
N ASN A 539 13.60 23.85 -17.84
CA ASN A 539 14.34 23.96 -16.59
C ASN A 539 13.51 24.45 -15.40
N SER A 540 12.29 24.95 -15.64
CA SER A 540 11.41 25.44 -14.59
C SER A 540 9.95 25.03 -14.84
N THR A 541 9.19 24.88 -13.77
CA THR A 541 7.76 24.51 -13.81
C THR A 541 6.90 25.53 -14.55
N GLU A 542 7.22 26.82 -14.46
CA GLU A 542 6.57 27.90 -15.22
C GLU A 542 6.77 27.70 -16.74
N GLU A 543 8.03 27.58 -17.20
CA GLU A 543 8.34 27.36 -18.63
C GLU A 543 7.74 26.05 -19.17
N TRP A 544 7.61 25.04 -18.31
CA TRP A 544 6.99 23.75 -18.64
C TRP A 544 5.47 23.89 -18.86
N LYS A 545 4.76 24.58 -17.95
CA LYS A 545 3.31 24.90 -18.09
C LYS A 545 3.05 25.73 -19.36
N ASP A 546 3.84 26.78 -19.58
CA ASP A 546 3.77 27.61 -20.80
C ASP A 546 4.01 26.80 -22.07
N SER A 547 4.96 25.86 -22.04
CA SER A 547 5.25 24.98 -23.18
C SER A 547 4.08 24.05 -23.48
N ILE A 548 3.43 23.50 -22.44
CA ILE A 548 2.22 22.67 -22.59
C ILE A 548 1.09 23.49 -23.22
N SER A 549 0.75 24.67 -22.69
CA SER A 549 -0.29 25.55 -23.28
C SER A 549 0.05 25.96 -24.72
N SER A 550 1.31 26.36 -24.99
CA SER A 550 1.75 26.78 -26.33
C SER A 550 1.67 25.65 -27.36
N VAL A 551 2.10 24.43 -27.01
CA VAL A 551 1.98 23.25 -27.88
C VAL A 551 0.52 22.87 -28.07
N LEU A 552 -0.26 22.81 -26.99
CA LEU A 552 -1.68 22.46 -27.03
C LEU A 552 -2.45 23.40 -27.96
N LYS A 553 -2.33 24.72 -27.77
CA LYS A 553 -2.92 25.77 -28.63
C LYS A 553 -2.56 25.59 -30.10
N LYS A 554 -1.31 25.28 -30.43
CA LYS A 554 -0.86 25.02 -31.82
C LYS A 554 -1.48 23.76 -32.42
N GLN A 555 -1.84 22.77 -31.59
CA GLN A 555 -2.43 21.53 -32.09
C GLN A 555 -3.94 21.64 -32.26
N ILE A 556 -4.64 22.23 -31.29
CA ILE A 556 -6.11 22.31 -31.26
C ILE A 556 -6.69 23.40 -32.18
N ASN A 557 -5.94 24.46 -32.48
CA ASN A 557 -6.38 25.50 -33.41
C ASN A 557 -6.05 25.16 -34.87
N PRO A 558 -6.77 25.76 -35.84
CA PRO A 558 -6.42 25.67 -37.26
C PRO A 558 -5.02 26.21 -37.56
N THR A 559 -4.39 25.62 -38.56
CA THR A 559 -3.08 25.99 -39.11
C THR A 559 -3.18 26.15 -40.63
N THR A 560 -2.14 26.65 -41.28
CA THR A 560 -2.07 26.74 -42.75
C THR A 560 -2.13 25.40 -43.48
N TYR A 561 -1.95 24.27 -42.77
CA TYR A 561 -1.87 22.93 -43.37
C TYR A 561 -3.00 21.98 -42.95
N ARG A 562 -3.71 22.27 -41.84
CA ARG A 562 -4.80 21.46 -41.31
C ARG A 562 -5.68 22.27 -40.35
N ASN A 563 -6.95 21.89 -40.23
CA ASN A 563 -7.84 22.39 -39.18
C ASN A 563 -7.43 21.83 -37.80
N GLY A 564 -8.08 22.33 -36.73
CA GLY A 564 -7.85 21.90 -35.36
C GLY A 564 -8.10 20.41 -35.11
N ARG A 565 -7.42 19.81 -34.13
CA ARG A 565 -7.62 18.41 -33.71
C ARG A 565 -7.98 18.34 -32.22
N ALA A 566 -8.43 17.19 -31.74
CA ALA A 566 -8.59 16.96 -30.31
C ALA A 566 -7.22 16.59 -29.67
N ALA A 567 -7.07 16.84 -28.37
CA ALA A 567 -5.85 16.50 -27.63
C ALA A 567 -6.12 15.79 -26.29
N LEU A 568 -5.13 15.04 -25.83
CA LEU A 568 -5.06 14.37 -24.54
C LEU A 568 -3.75 14.77 -23.85
N VAL A 569 -3.84 15.39 -22.69
CA VAL A 569 -2.69 15.74 -21.84
C VAL A 569 -2.66 14.77 -20.68
N ILE A 570 -1.54 14.06 -20.51
CA ILE A 570 -1.35 13.02 -19.50
C ILE A 570 -0.33 13.51 -18.47
N CYS A 571 -0.82 13.77 -17.27
CA CYS A 571 -0.06 14.28 -16.13
C CYS A 571 0.23 13.18 -15.11
N GLU A 572 1.24 13.37 -14.27
CA GLU A 572 1.58 12.39 -13.22
C GLU A 572 0.51 12.39 -12.12
N ASP A 573 0.12 13.57 -11.65
CA ASP A 573 -0.59 13.82 -10.39
C ASP A 573 -1.59 15.01 -10.47
N ILE A 574 -1.79 15.71 -9.35
CA ILE A 574 -2.57 16.94 -9.19
C ILE A 574 -2.21 18.07 -10.18
N ASN A 575 -1.05 18.03 -10.84
CA ASN A 575 -0.76 18.91 -11.97
C ASN A 575 -1.84 18.83 -13.07
N ALA A 576 -2.60 17.73 -13.15
CA ALA A 576 -3.79 17.62 -13.99
C ALA A 576 -4.86 18.69 -13.68
N HIS A 577 -5.10 19.03 -12.41
CA HIS A 577 -6.02 20.11 -12.03
C HIS A 577 -5.46 21.47 -12.46
N GLU A 578 -4.22 21.78 -12.11
CA GLU A 578 -3.61 23.09 -12.42
C GLU A 578 -3.54 23.32 -13.93
N ILE A 579 -3.17 22.30 -14.71
CA ILE A 579 -3.14 22.36 -16.17
C ILE A 579 -4.56 22.48 -16.73
N HIS A 580 -5.56 21.79 -16.16
CA HIS A 580 -6.96 21.90 -16.60
C HIS A 580 -7.54 23.30 -16.34
N GLU A 581 -7.33 23.88 -15.15
CA GLU A 581 -7.76 25.24 -14.83
C GLU A 581 -7.09 26.27 -15.76
N MET A 582 -5.76 26.15 -15.95
CA MET A 582 -4.98 27.00 -16.86
C MET A 582 -5.57 26.99 -18.28
N ILE A 583 -5.86 25.80 -18.84
CA ILE A 583 -6.34 25.72 -20.23
C ILE A 583 -7.83 25.99 -20.38
N THR A 584 -8.67 25.82 -19.34
CA THR A 584 -10.15 25.82 -19.48
C THR A 584 -10.70 27.10 -20.13
N SER A 585 -10.05 28.24 -19.92
CA SER A 585 -10.40 29.53 -20.55
C SER A 585 -9.84 29.72 -21.98
N GLU A 586 -8.92 28.85 -22.40
CA GLU A 586 -8.12 28.95 -23.64
C GLU A 586 -8.52 27.94 -24.71
N VAL A 587 -9.29 26.90 -24.37
CA VAL A 587 -9.72 25.84 -25.29
C VAL A 587 -10.96 26.29 -26.08
N PRO A 588 -10.99 26.18 -27.43
CA PRO A 588 -12.20 26.49 -28.21
C PRO A 588 -13.29 25.41 -28.11
N GLY A 589 -12.96 24.19 -27.69
CA GLY A 589 -13.89 23.10 -27.43
C GLY A 589 -14.09 22.85 -25.94
N LYS A 590 -14.39 21.61 -25.55
CA LYS A 590 -14.54 21.21 -24.14
C LYS A 590 -13.19 20.90 -23.49
N ALA A 591 -12.93 21.48 -22.33
CA ALA A 591 -11.86 21.07 -21.42
C ALA A 591 -12.41 20.01 -20.44
N ILE A 592 -12.10 18.74 -20.68
CA ILE A 592 -12.54 17.62 -19.84
C ILE A 592 -11.42 17.24 -18.88
N LEU A 593 -11.68 17.34 -17.58
CA LEU A 593 -10.79 16.77 -16.56
C LEU A 593 -11.16 15.31 -16.35
N TYR A 594 -10.18 14.42 -16.40
CA TYR A 594 -10.38 12.99 -16.16
C TYR A 594 -9.40 12.49 -15.11
N ILE A 595 -9.84 12.53 -13.86
CA ILE A 595 -9.12 12.04 -12.68
C ILE A 595 -9.95 10.89 -12.11
N ARG A 596 -9.26 9.84 -11.67
CA ARG A 596 -9.89 8.54 -11.41
C ARG A 596 -10.65 8.52 -10.08
N ASN A 597 -11.93 8.88 -10.12
CA ASN A 597 -12.93 8.39 -9.17
C ASN A 597 -13.58 7.16 -9.79
N ASP A 598 -13.47 5.98 -9.16
CA ASP A 598 -13.92 4.70 -9.75
C ASP A 598 -15.45 4.62 -10.03
N ASN A 599 -16.23 5.62 -9.56
CA ASN A 599 -17.65 5.78 -9.87
C ASN A 599 -17.95 6.44 -11.24
N GLU A 600 -16.98 7.06 -11.91
CA GLU A 600 -17.23 7.87 -13.14
C GLU A 600 -16.80 7.21 -14.46
N LEU A 601 -16.35 5.95 -14.41
CA LEU A 601 -15.98 5.14 -15.59
C LEU A 601 -17.11 5.00 -16.63
N SER A 602 -18.37 5.24 -16.26
CA SER A 602 -19.52 5.24 -17.17
C SER A 602 -19.54 6.42 -18.13
N ASN A 603 -19.06 7.59 -17.73
CA ASN A 603 -19.43 8.84 -18.42
C ASN A 603 -18.53 9.16 -19.63
N THR A 604 -17.26 8.78 -19.64
CA THR A 604 -16.33 9.11 -20.74
C THR A 604 -16.41 8.18 -21.95
N SER A 605 -16.93 6.96 -21.79
CA SER A 605 -17.02 5.97 -22.89
C SER A 605 -18.00 6.34 -24.01
N ASP A 606 -18.95 7.23 -23.71
CA ASP A 606 -19.98 7.70 -24.64
C ASP A 606 -19.63 9.01 -25.37
N TYR A 607 -18.56 9.72 -24.94
CA TYR A 607 -18.14 10.95 -25.61
C TYR A 607 -17.24 10.68 -26.82
N VAL A 608 -17.59 11.29 -27.95
CA VAL A 608 -16.78 11.35 -29.17
C VAL A 608 -16.16 12.74 -29.26
N LEU A 609 -14.84 12.83 -29.16
CA LEU A 609 -14.12 14.11 -29.18
C LEU A 609 -14.20 14.79 -30.54
N SER A 610 -14.46 16.09 -30.52
CA SER A 610 -14.53 16.99 -31.69
C SER A 610 -13.25 17.85 -31.80
N PRO A 611 -13.01 18.52 -32.94
CA PRO A 611 -11.91 19.48 -33.06
C PRO A 611 -11.98 20.53 -31.96
N GLY A 612 -10.84 20.82 -31.32
CA GLY A 612 -10.80 21.76 -30.20
C GLY A 612 -11.09 21.14 -28.83
N ASP A 613 -11.61 19.90 -28.72
CA ASP A 613 -11.77 19.26 -27.41
C ASP A 613 -10.42 18.81 -26.83
N VAL A 614 -10.24 18.98 -25.51
CA VAL A 614 -9.05 18.55 -24.77
C VAL A 614 -9.46 17.75 -23.55
N ILE A 615 -8.87 16.56 -23.40
CA ILE A 615 -8.88 15.81 -22.14
C ILE A 615 -7.57 16.11 -21.40
N VAL A 616 -7.65 16.53 -20.15
CA VAL A 616 -6.51 16.49 -19.21
C VAL A 616 -6.77 15.33 -18.26
N ALA A 617 -5.82 14.40 -18.19
CA ALA A 617 -5.96 13.18 -17.39
C ALA A 617 -4.73 12.96 -16.53
N THR A 618 -4.90 12.36 -15.35
CA THR A 618 -3.79 11.66 -14.71
C THR A 618 -3.42 10.43 -15.55
N ASN A 619 -2.18 9.96 -15.40
CA ASN A 619 -1.60 8.78 -16.07
C ASN A 619 -2.58 7.60 -16.22
N LEU A 620 -3.46 7.44 -15.23
CA LEU A 620 -4.16 6.19 -14.98
C LEU A 620 -5.67 6.25 -15.12
N ALA A 621 -6.25 7.45 -15.16
CA ALA A 621 -7.59 7.61 -15.68
C ALA A 621 -7.62 7.17 -17.16
N GLY A 622 -6.59 7.53 -17.96
CA GLY A 622 -6.51 7.14 -19.39
C GLY A 622 -6.36 5.63 -19.70
N ARG A 623 -6.08 4.75 -18.71
CA ARG A 623 -5.82 3.31 -18.92
C ARG A 623 -7.15 2.54 -19.09
N GLY A 624 -7.16 1.43 -19.85
CA GLY A 624 -8.36 0.63 -20.14
C GLY A 624 -9.45 1.24 -21.06
N THR A 625 -9.62 2.56 -21.09
CA THR A 625 -10.69 3.25 -21.86
C THR A 625 -10.38 3.40 -23.35
N ASP A 626 -11.40 3.27 -24.23
CA ASP A 626 -11.29 3.55 -25.67
C ASP A 626 -11.69 5.00 -25.98
N ILE A 627 -10.71 5.88 -26.18
CA ILE A 627 -10.95 7.29 -26.49
C ILE A 627 -11.41 7.38 -27.95
N ARG A 628 -12.68 7.75 -28.15
CA ARG A 628 -13.30 7.91 -29.47
C ARG A 628 -13.14 9.35 -29.94
N VAL A 629 -12.76 9.52 -31.20
CA VAL A 629 -12.66 10.83 -31.86
C VAL A 629 -13.53 10.87 -33.11
N SER A 630 -14.03 12.05 -33.45
CA SER A 630 -14.85 12.26 -34.63
C SER A 630 -14.06 12.02 -35.91
N LYS A 631 -14.78 11.85 -37.04
CA LYS A 631 -14.12 11.72 -38.34
C LYS A 631 -13.27 12.95 -38.67
N GLU A 632 -13.78 14.14 -38.36
CA GLU A 632 -13.08 15.41 -38.58
C GLU A 632 -11.76 15.49 -37.81
N VAL A 633 -11.70 15.01 -36.56
CA VAL A 633 -10.43 14.93 -35.82
C VAL A 633 -9.43 14.00 -36.51
N ASN A 634 -9.86 12.85 -37.05
CA ASN A 634 -8.99 11.96 -37.82
C ASN A 634 -8.50 12.59 -39.12
N ASP A 635 -9.40 13.24 -39.87
CA ASP A 635 -9.05 13.98 -41.10
C ASP A 635 -8.05 15.12 -40.79
N ASN A 636 -8.11 15.71 -39.58
CA ASN A 636 -7.18 16.72 -39.07
C ASN A 636 -5.92 16.15 -38.38
N GLY A 637 -5.56 14.89 -38.62
CA GLY A 637 -4.33 14.26 -38.11
C GLY A 637 -4.49 13.44 -36.82
N GLY A 638 -5.72 13.21 -36.36
CA GLY A 638 -6.08 12.34 -35.24
C GLY A 638 -5.85 12.96 -33.86
N LEU A 639 -6.04 12.17 -32.80
CA LEU A 639 -5.81 12.62 -31.42
C LEU A 639 -4.34 13.03 -31.22
N PHE A 640 -4.08 14.19 -30.61
CA PHE A 640 -2.75 14.56 -30.12
C PHE A 640 -2.56 14.06 -28.68
N VAL A 641 -1.38 13.54 -28.33
CA VAL A 641 -1.08 13.11 -26.96
C VAL A 641 0.14 13.86 -26.43
N ILE A 642 0.02 14.48 -25.26
CA ILE A 642 1.14 15.07 -24.51
C ILE A 642 1.36 14.21 -23.26
N LEU A 643 2.59 13.74 -23.06
CA LEU A 643 3.04 13.18 -21.78
C LEU A 643 3.87 14.24 -21.06
N THR A 644 3.46 14.65 -19.86
CA THR A 644 4.05 15.84 -19.19
C THR A 644 5.14 15.49 -18.16
N PHE A 645 5.43 14.20 -17.94
CA PHE A 645 6.36 13.74 -16.89
C PHE A 645 7.23 12.57 -17.40
N LEU A 646 8.36 12.33 -16.72
CA LEU A 646 9.24 11.21 -17.02
C LEU A 646 8.70 9.97 -16.30
N SER A 647 8.18 9.00 -17.06
CA SER A 647 7.68 7.74 -16.50
C SER A 647 8.77 6.94 -15.78
N GLN A 648 8.38 6.06 -14.84
CA GLN A 648 9.35 5.17 -14.16
C GLN A 648 9.89 4.05 -15.06
N ASN A 649 9.21 3.73 -16.16
CA ASN A 649 9.61 2.74 -17.15
C ASN A 649 9.15 3.15 -18.56
N ALA A 650 9.71 2.53 -19.60
CA ALA A 650 9.30 2.75 -20.99
C ALA A 650 7.85 2.31 -21.28
N ARG A 651 7.32 1.31 -20.55
CA ARG A 651 5.96 0.76 -20.77
C ARG A 651 4.87 1.81 -20.63
N VAL A 652 4.93 2.66 -19.59
CA VAL A 652 3.96 3.73 -19.37
C VAL A 652 3.94 4.75 -20.53
N GLU A 653 5.11 5.14 -21.05
CA GLU A 653 5.22 6.03 -22.21
C GLU A 653 4.61 5.39 -23.48
N LEU A 654 4.95 4.13 -23.76
CA LEU A 654 4.38 3.37 -24.89
C LEU A 654 2.86 3.23 -24.79
N GLN A 655 2.31 3.06 -23.58
CA GLN A 655 0.86 2.97 -23.32
C GLN A 655 0.15 4.32 -23.45
N ALA A 656 0.80 5.41 -23.05
CA ALA A 656 0.35 6.78 -23.28
C ALA A 656 0.28 7.08 -24.78
N PHE A 657 1.35 6.80 -25.52
CA PHE A 657 1.41 7.02 -26.97
C PHE A 657 0.46 6.07 -27.73
N GLY A 658 0.19 4.88 -27.17
CA GLY A 658 -0.84 3.94 -27.62
C GLY A 658 -2.30 4.38 -27.40
N ARG A 659 -2.54 5.56 -26.81
CA ARG A 659 -3.88 6.19 -26.76
C ARG A 659 -4.29 6.79 -28.10
N THR A 660 -3.34 7.11 -28.99
CA THR A 660 -3.60 7.63 -30.35
C THR A 660 -3.16 6.67 -31.47
N ALA A 661 -3.43 7.03 -32.73
CA ALA A 661 -3.13 6.24 -33.94
C ALA A 661 -3.72 4.81 -33.97
N ARG A 662 -4.85 4.59 -33.27
CA ARG A 662 -5.53 3.28 -33.16
C ARG A 662 -6.20 2.87 -34.48
N LYS A 663 -6.29 1.57 -34.73
CA LYS A 663 -7.05 0.97 -35.86
C LYS A 663 -6.65 1.54 -37.24
N GLY A 664 -5.43 2.06 -37.42
CA GLY A 664 -4.92 2.64 -38.67
C GLY A 664 -5.25 4.12 -38.92
N GLN A 665 -5.88 4.79 -37.94
CA GLN A 665 -6.06 6.24 -37.94
C GLN A 665 -4.72 6.96 -37.73
N PRO A 666 -4.57 8.21 -38.21
CA PRO A 666 -3.41 9.04 -37.86
C PRO A 666 -3.41 9.39 -36.37
N GLY A 667 -2.25 9.78 -35.86
CA GLY A 667 -2.08 10.27 -34.51
C GLY A 667 -0.69 10.85 -34.31
N SER A 668 -0.50 11.63 -33.24
CA SER A 668 0.83 12.15 -32.90
C SER A 668 0.98 12.29 -31.39
N ALA A 669 2.19 12.09 -30.90
CA ALA A 669 2.50 12.20 -29.48
C ALA A 669 3.78 12.99 -29.22
N GLN A 670 3.91 13.61 -28.05
CA GLN A 670 5.08 14.38 -27.64
C GLN A 670 5.29 14.32 -26.12
N CYS A 671 6.55 14.21 -25.67
CA CYS A 671 6.90 14.40 -24.25
C CYS A 671 7.29 15.86 -24.00
N ILE A 672 6.78 16.45 -22.92
CA ILE A 672 7.16 17.80 -22.44
C ILE A 672 7.53 17.66 -20.96
N LEU A 673 8.82 17.74 -20.64
CA LEU A 673 9.38 17.41 -19.32
C LEU A 673 9.93 18.65 -18.61
N CYS A 674 9.95 18.63 -17.28
CA CYS A 674 10.59 19.64 -16.45
C CYS A 674 11.75 19.01 -15.65
N SER A 675 12.93 19.64 -15.67
CA SER A 675 14.11 19.20 -14.92
C SER A 675 13.90 19.23 -13.40
N ASP A 676 13.13 20.20 -12.89
CA ASP A 676 12.78 20.29 -11.46
C ASP A 676 11.92 19.10 -11.01
N ASN A 677 11.08 18.56 -11.91
CA ASN A 677 10.20 17.41 -11.64
C ASN A 677 10.89 16.05 -11.86
N VAL A 678 12.14 16.05 -12.34
CA VAL A 678 12.94 14.85 -12.55
C VAL A 678 13.73 14.53 -11.25
N PRO A 679 13.84 13.24 -10.84
CA PRO A 679 14.58 12.86 -9.65
C PRO A 679 16.02 13.44 -9.61
N PRO A 680 16.56 13.83 -8.43
CA PRO A 680 17.89 14.45 -8.33
C PRO A 680 19.03 13.65 -8.97
N THR A 681 18.94 12.31 -8.97
CA THR A 681 19.88 11.40 -9.64
C THR A 681 19.92 11.52 -11.17
N LEU A 682 18.91 12.17 -11.76
CA LEU A 682 18.70 12.32 -13.20
C LEU A 682 18.80 13.78 -13.68
N GLN A 683 18.90 14.76 -12.78
CA GLN A 683 18.93 16.20 -13.10
C GLN A 683 20.19 16.65 -13.88
N GLY A 684 21.21 15.79 -14.04
CA GLY A 684 22.41 16.07 -14.84
C GLY A 684 22.27 15.84 -16.35
N ALA A 685 21.13 15.31 -16.82
CA ALA A 685 20.89 15.02 -18.23
C ALA A 685 20.71 16.30 -19.07
N ARG A 686 21.21 16.29 -20.32
CA ARG A 686 21.20 17.49 -21.19
C ARG A 686 20.04 17.51 -22.19
N ASN A 687 19.41 16.37 -22.42
CA ASN A 687 18.27 16.22 -23.31
C ASN A 687 17.34 15.08 -22.83
N ILE A 688 16.20 14.90 -23.50
CA ILE A 688 15.20 13.89 -23.13
C ILE A 688 15.65 12.46 -23.43
N ASP A 689 16.46 12.26 -24.46
CA ASP A 689 16.93 10.93 -24.85
C ASP A 689 17.93 10.42 -23.78
N ASP A 690 18.83 11.28 -23.27
CA ASP A 690 19.67 11.01 -22.08
C ASP A 690 18.80 10.59 -20.87
N LEU A 691 17.71 11.33 -20.59
CA LEU A 691 16.80 11.04 -19.47
C LEU A 691 16.11 9.67 -19.61
N LYS A 692 15.74 9.29 -20.84
CA LYS A 692 15.12 7.99 -21.15
C LYS A 692 16.12 6.84 -21.00
N ASP A 693 17.34 7.01 -21.51
CA ASP A 693 18.40 6.01 -21.38
C ASP A 693 18.75 5.77 -19.90
N CYS A 694 18.87 6.84 -19.11
CA CYS A 694 19.08 6.72 -17.67
C CYS A 694 17.86 6.10 -16.95
N ARG A 695 16.63 6.48 -17.29
CA ARG A 695 15.40 5.84 -16.76
C ARG A 695 15.43 4.33 -17.00
N ASP A 696 15.70 3.89 -18.23
CA ASP A 696 15.64 2.48 -18.59
C ASP A 696 16.78 1.68 -17.94
N LEU A 697 17.94 2.31 -17.70
CA LEU A 697 19.02 1.74 -16.89
C LEU A 697 18.62 1.60 -15.40
N PHE A 698 17.96 2.59 -14.81
CA PHE A 698 17.45 2.51 -13.42
C PHE A 698 16.33 1.48 -13.27
N ALA A 699 15.41 1.38 -14.24
CA ALA A 699 14.36 0.35 -14.26
C ALA A 699 14.99 -1.05 -14.26
N LYS A 700 15.97 -1.29 -15.14
CA LYS A 700 16.72 -2.56 -15.20
C LYS A 700 17.54 -2.86 -13.95
N GLN A 701 18.05 -1.84 -13.25
CA GLN A 701 18.70 -2.03 -11.94
C GLN A 701 17.70 -2.43 -10.86
N LYS A 702 16.52 -1.78 -10.84
CA LYS A 702 15.42 -2.11 -9.92
C LYS A 702 14.93 -3.55 -10.14
N GLU A 703 14.67 -3.95 -11.37
CA GLU A 703 14.33 -5.34 -11.75
C GLU A 703 15.33 -6.37 -11.20
N LYS A 704 16.63 -6.07 -11.28
CA LYS A 704 17.69 -6.95 -10.74
C LYS A 704 17.72 -7.02 -9.22
N HIS A 705 17.54 -5.89 -8.53
CA HIS A 705 17.47 -5.84 -7.07
C HIS A 705 16.27 -6.65 -6.57
N VAL A 706 15.12 -6.41 -7.20
CA VAL A 706 13.86 -7.13 -6.97
C VAL A 706 14.02 -8.65 -7.17
N MET A 707 14.71 -9.11 -8.21
CA MET A 707 15.03 -10.52 -8.44
C MET A 707 15.95 -11.13 -7.39
N LYS A 708 16.93 -10.36 -6.93
CA LYS A 708 18.01 -10.85 -6.08
C LYS A 708 17.64 -10.87 -4.60
N ASP A 709 16.87 -9.89 -4.15
CA ASP A 709 16.66 -9.59 -2.75
C ASP A 709 15.16 -9.74 -2.37
N ASP A 710 14.23 -9.02 -3.01
CA ASP A 710 12.79 -9.07 -2.68
C ASP A 710 12.13 -10.45 -2.93
N ILE A 711 12.35 -11.04 -4.11
CA ILE A 711 11.69 -12.30 -4.52
C ILE A 711 12.12 -13.48 -3.62
N PRO A 712 13.42 -13.69 -3.33
CA PRO A 712 13.84 -14.70 -2.36
C PRO A 712 13.26 -14.48 -0.97
N GLU A 713 13.14 -13.25 -0.49
CA GLU A 713 12.54 -12.95 0.82
C GLU A 713 11.06 -13.35 0.85
N VAL A 714 10.29 -12.96 -0.17
CA VAL A 714 8.88 -13.32 -0.33
C VAL A 714 8.69 -14.84 -0.38
N ILE A 715 9.50 -15.54 -1.16
CA ILE A 715 9.46 -17.02 -1.24
C ILE A 715 9.82 -17.66 0.11
N LEU A 716 10.79 -17.12 0.83
CA LEU A 716 11.17 -17.61 2.17
C LEU A 716 10.02 -17.41 3.17
N ARG A 717 9.42 -16.22 3.21
CA ARG A 717 8.24 -15.94 4.04
C ARG A 717 7.11 -16.95 3.75
N GLU A 718 6.84 -17.25 2.48
CA GLU A 718 5.82 -18.24 2.09
C GLU A 718 6.19 -19.69 2.45
N LYS A 719 7.47 -20.09 2.38
CA LYS A 719 7.93 -21.39 2.88
C LYS A 719 7.64 -21.53 4.37
N LEU A 720 7.98 -20.52 5.17
CA LEU A 720 7.71 -20.50 6.61
C LEU A 720 6.19 -20.59 6.89
N PHE A 721 5.39 -19.83 6.15
CA PHE A 721 3.92 -19.89 6.24
C PHE A 721 3.36 -21.27 5.86
N SER A 722 3.93 -21.94 4.85
CA SER A 722 3.56 -23.30 4.44
C SER A 722 3.86 -24.34 5.53
N GLU A 723 5.02 -24.26 6.18
CA GLU A 723 5.33 -25.12 7.34
C GLU A 723 4.37 -24.84 8.50
N TYR A 724 4.07 -23.57 8.81
CA TYR A 724 3.08 -23.21 9.83
C TYR A 724 1.69 -23.80 9.51
N CYS A 725 1.25 -23.74 8.25
CA CYS A 725 -0.03 -24.33 7.82
C CYS A 725 -0.09 -25.86 8.03
N LYS A 726 1.03 -26.60 7.92
CA LYS A 726 1.07 -28.04 8.24
C LYS A 726 0.84 -28.28 9.74
N ILE A 727 1.44 -27.45 10.60
CA ILE A 727 1.25 -27.51 12.05
C ILE A 727 -0.20 -27.19 12.40
N LEU A 728 -0.77 -26.14 11.80
CA LEU A 728 -2.18 -25.77 11.96
C LEU A 728 -3.11 -26.90 11.51
N PHE A 729 -2.82 -27.56 10.38
CA PHE A 729 -3.58 -28.73 9.89
C PHE A 729 -3.47 -29.95 10.82
N SER A 730 -2.34 -30.13 11.52
CA SER A 730 -2.23 -31.16 12.57
C SER A 730 -3.19 -30.87 13.73
N ILE A 731 -3.31 -29.61 14.15
CA ILE A 731 -4.24 -29.15 15.19
C ILE A 731 -5.70 -29.37 14.75
N TYR A 732 -6.04 -29.03 13.50
CA TYR A 732 -7.38 -29.26 12.94
C TYR A 732 -7.78 -30.75 12.92
N LYS A 733 -6.82 -31.68 12.93
CA LYS A 733 -7.04 -33.14 13.01
C LYS A 733 -7.04 -33.69 14.43
N GLU A 734 -6.13 -33.20 15.29
CA GLU A 734 -5.97 -33.68 16.67
C GLU A 734 -7.15 -33.27 17.57
N ILE A 735 -7.70 -32.06 17.39
CA ILE A 735 -8.75 -31.52 18.25
C ILE A 735 -10.12 -31.74 17.58
N THR A 736 -10.87 -32.73 18.04
CA THR A 736 -12.21 -33.05 17.51
C THR A 736 -13.27 -32.04 17.90
N ASP A 737 -13.23 -31.51 19.13
CA ASP A 737 -14.14 -30.47 19.56
C ASP A 737 -13.99 -29.19 18.72
N LYS A 738 -15.09 -28.48 18.45
CA LYS A 738 -15.09 -27.30 17.57
C LYS A 738 -14.67 -26.04 18.30
N GLU A 739 -15.02 -25.92 19.58
CA GLU A 739 -14.76 -24.74 20.40
C GLU A 739 -13.30 -24.74 20.87
N ASP A 740 -12.83 -25.82 21.52
CA ASP A 740 -11.42 -26.03 21.91
C ASP A 740 -10.48 -25.90 20.68
N ARG A 741 -10.92 -26.24 19.46
CA ARG A 741 -10.14 -26.04 18.25
C ARG A 741 -10.06 -24.58 17.82
N ALA A 742 -11.17 -23.85 17.81
CA ALA A 742 -11.20 -22.41 17.53
C ALA A 742 -10.39 -21.61 18.55
N ILE A 743 -10.34 -22.08 19.80
CA ILE A 743 -9.43 -21.61 20.85
C ILE A 743 -7.97 -21.76 20.39
N VAL A 744 -7.50 -23.00 20.23
CA VAL A 744 -6.09 -23.29 19.91
C VAL A 744 -5.63 -22.62 18.62
N VAL A 745 -6.45 -22.64 17.56
CA VAL A 745 -6.13 -22.02 16.26
C VAL A 745 -5.84 -20.52 16.41
N ALA A 746 -6.65 -19.77 17.16
CA ALA A 746 -6.43 -18.34 17.30
C ALA A 746 -5.24 -18.00 18.22
N ILE A 747 -4.96 -18.81 19.25
CA ILE A 747 -3.72 -18.69 20.04
C ILE A 747 -2.49 -18.88 19.15
N MET A 748 -2.49 -19.93 18.33
CA MET A 748 -1.37 -20.23 17.43
C MET A 748 -1.20 -19.14 16.37
N ASN A 749 -2.30 -18.58 15.83
CA ASN A 749 -2.24 -17.48 14.86
C ASN A 749 -1.67 -16.19 15.47
N GLU A 750 -2.00 -15.86 16.72
CA GLU A 750 -1.42 -14.73 17.46
C GLU A 750 0.08 -14.96 17.72
N TYR A 751 0.47 -16.16 18.14
CA TYR A 751 1.88 -16.55 18.31
C TYR A 751 2.68 -16.45 17.01
N TRP A 752 2.18 -17.04 15.91
CA TRP A 752 2.80 -17.01 14.59
C TRP A 752 2.93 -15.59 14.02
N GLY A 753 1.87 -14.78 14.10
CA GLY A 753 1.93 -13.38 13.66
C GLY A 753 3.00 -12.60 14.42
N THR A 754 3.15 -12.85 15.72
CA THR A 754 4.17 -12.20 16.56
C THR A 754 5.58 -12.69 16.24
N TRP A 755 5.76 -14.02 16.12
CA TRP A 755 7.02 -14.66 15.75
C TRP A 755 7.56 -14.13 14.40
N LEU A 756 6.69 -13.99 13.40
CA LEU A 756 7.05 -13.49 12.08
C LEU A 756 7.58 -12.04 12.12
N GLN A 757 6.99 -11.18 12.98
CA GLN A 757 7.47 -9.81 13.16
C GLN A 757 8.80 -9.76 13.90
N ILE A 758 8.97 -10.55 14.97
CA ILE A 758 10.23 -10.65 15.74
C ILE A 758 11.37 -11.16 14.84
N LYS A 759 11.07 -12.09 13.92
CA LYS A 759 12.06 -12.68 12.99
C LYS A 759 12.29 -11.86 11.71
N SER A 760 11.71 -10.68 11.57
CA SER A 760 11.76 -9.89 10.33
C SER A 760 13.19 -9.56 9.86
N LYS A 761 14.13 -9.21 10.74
CA LYS A 761 15.56 -9.03 10.37
C LYS A 761 16.25 -10.31 9.91
N GLU A 762 15.96 -11.46 10.54
CA GLU A 762 16.53 -12.75 10.13
C GLU A 762 15.99 -13.19 8.75
N ILE A 763 14.73 -12.85 8.46
CA ILE A 763 14.06 -13.07 7.16
C ILE A 763 14.68 -12.20 6.06
N ALA A 764 14.87 -10.90 6.30
CA ALA A 764 15.55 -9.99 5.36
C ALA A 764 17.01 -10.40 5.08
N LEU A 765 17.67 -11.07 6.03
CA LEU A 765 19.00 -11.67 5.86
C LEU A 765 18.98 -13.10 5.26
N LEU A 766 17.81 -13.56 4.77
CA LEU A 766 17.60 -14.85 4.09
C LEU A 766 18.13 -16.07 4.85
N LYS A 767 18.04 -16.09 6.18
CA LYS A 767 18.58 -17.16 7.04
C LYS A 767 17.72 -18.43 7.06
N GLU A 768 17.37 -18.95 5.88
CA GLU A 768 16.34 -20.00 5.69
C GLU A 768 16.47 -21.21 6.62
N ILE A 769 17.65 -21.83 6.72
CA ILE A 769 17.85 -23.04 7.54
C ILE A 769 17.66 -22.75 9.03
N GLN A 770 18.18 -21.61 9.51
CA GLN A 770 18.05 -21.19 10.91
C GLN A 770 16.58 -20.88 11.25
N LEU A 771 15.89 -20.17 10.36
CA LEU A 771 14.48 -19.81 10.51
C LEU A 771 13.56 -21.03 10.51
N LEU A 772 13.75 -21.99 9.61
CA LEU A 772 12.95 -23.22 9.57
C LEU A 772 13.18 -24.08 10.83
N THR A 773 14.42 -24.16 11.31
CA THR A 773 14.76 -24.90 12.54
C THR A 773 14.16 -24.23 13.79
N SER A 774 14.28 -22.90 13.89
CA SER A 774 13.64 -22.10 14.95
C SER A 774 12.13 -22.30 14.91
N LEU A 775 11.50 -22.12 13.75
CA LEU A 775 10.06 -22.24 13.57
C LEU A 775 9.52 -23.60 14.05
N GLN A 776 10.18 -24.71 13.70
CA GLN A 776 9.75 -26.04 14.15
C GLN A 776 9.85 -26.18 15.68
N SER A 777 10.97 -25.78 16.28
CA SER A 777 11.17 -25.83 17.73
C SER A 777 10.18 -24.93 18.50
N ASP A 778 10.03 -23.69 18.03
CA ASP A 778 9.19 -22.66 18.63
C ASP A 778 7.69 -23.03 18.55
N MET A 779 7.26 -23.58 17.41
CA MET A 779 5.86 -23.97 17.19
C MET A 779 5.46 -25.25 17.91
N GLU A 780 6.34 -26.26 18.04
CA GLU A 780 6.02 -27.44 18.87
C GLU A 780 5.97 -27.06 20.36
N ASN A 781 6.85 -26.18 20.85
CA ASN A 781 6.76 -25.61 22.20
C ASN A 781 5.43 -24.84 22.41
N ALA A 782 5.04 -24.00 21.45
CA ALA A 782 3.75 -23.31 21.47
C ALA A 782 2.56 -24.29 21.45
N LYS A 783 2.62 -25.36 20.65
CA LYS A 783 1.61 -26.42 20.58
C LYS A 783 1.50 -27.16 21.93
N ASP A 784 2.63 -27.49 22.57
CA ASP A 784 2.66 -28.16 23.88
C ASP A 784 2.12 -27.29 25.02
N LYS A 785 2.49 -26.01 25.06
CA LYS A 785 1.86 -25.03 26.00
C LYS A 785 0.35 -24.95 25.78
N THR A 786 -0.08 -24.86 24.52
CA THR A 786 -1.50 -24.75 24.20
C THR A 786 -2.27 -26.05 24.54
N LYS A 787 -1.65 -27.23 24.40
CA LYS A 787 -2.19 -28.52 24.91
C LYS A 787 -2.34 -28.54 26.43
N LYS A 788 -1.44 -27.90 27.18
CA LYS A 788 -1.58 -27.66 28.64
C LYS A 788 -2.61 -26.56 28.98
N LYS A 789 -3.26 -25.97 27.97
CA LYS A 789 -4.17 -24.82 28.07
C LYS A 789 -3.50 -23.58 28.67
N GLU A 790 -2.23 -23.37 28.34
CA GLU A 790 -1.42 -22.17 28.61
C GLU A 790 -1.30 -21.32 27.33
N SER A 791 -1.05 -20.01 27.45
CA SER A 791 -0.82 -19.12 26.30
C SER A 791 0.68 -19.06 25.97
N PRO A 792 1.12 -19.38 24.73
CA PRO A 792 2.53 -19.37 24.35
C PRO A 792 3.22 -18.00 24.50
N LEU A 793 2.49 -16.91 24.26
CA LEU A 793 2.92 -15.53 24.50
C LEU A 793 2.59 -15.02 25.92
N SER A 794 1.78 -15.74 26.71
CA SER A 794 1.09 -15.20 27.90
C SER A 794 0.03 -14.12 27.61
N SER A 795 -0.41 -13.94 26.36
CA SER A 795 -1.56 -13.09 26.01
C SER A 795 -2.86 -13.62 26.65
N ILE A 796 -3.60 -12.72 27.31
CA ILE A 796 -4.87 -13.02 28.03
C ILE A 796 -6.12 -12.87 27.18
N TYR A 797 -6.07 -12.09 26.09
CA TYR A 797 -7.25 -11.67 25.33
C TYR A 797 -7.99 -12.83 24.68
N HIS A 798 -7.25 -13.88 24.37
CA HIS A 798 -7.82 -15.12 23.87
C HIS A 798 -8.80 -15.75 24.88
N PHE A 799 -8.38 -15.97 26.12
CA PHE A 799 -9.22 -16.57 27.16
C PHE A 799 -10.42 -15.69 27.49
N ILE A 800 -10.26 -14.35 27.45
CA ILE A 800 -11.37 -13.41 27.64
C ILE A 800 -12.41 -13.54 26.52
N ARG A 801 -11.99 -13.51 25.25
CA ARG A 801 -12.90 -13.58 24.10
C ARG A 801 -13.73 -14.86 24.11
N VAL A 802 -13.10 -15.99 24.45
CA VAL A 802 -13.74 -17.30 24.51
C VAL A 802 -14.61 -17.42 25.77
N GLY A 803 -14.13 -16.94 26.92
CA GLY A 803 -14.91 -16.89 28.16
C GLY A 803 -16.23 -16.11 27.97
N ASN A 804 -16.18 -15.00 27.21
CA ASN A 804 -17.37 -14.24 26.84
C ASN A 804 -18.32 -15.03 25.93
N GLN A 805 -17.80 -15.81 24.98
CA GLN A 805 -18.63 -16.68 24.14
C GLN A 805 -19.30 -17.78 24.98
N MET A 806 -18.54 -18.47 25.84
CA MET A 806 -19.08 -19.49 26.75
C MET A 806 -20.11 -18.89 27.72
N LEU A 807 -19.96 -17.62 28.12
CA LEU A 807 -20.94 -16.92 28.96
C LEU A 807 -22.25 -16.65 28.20
N PHE A 808 -22.14 -16.27 26.92
CA PHE A 808 -23.29 -16.07 26.02
C PHE A 808 -24.03 -17.38 25.74
N ASP A 809 -23.29 -18.49 25.58
CA ASP A 809 -23.83 -19.85 25.44
C ASP A 809 -24.31 -20.47 26.78
N GLU A 810 -24.45 -19.66 27.84
CA GLU A 810 -24.84 -20.01 29.22
C GLU A 810 -23.96 -21.07 29.94
N LYS A 811 -22.76 -21.38 29.43
CA LYS A 811 -21.79 -22.33 30.02
C LYS A 811 -20.96 -21.67 31.14
N ILE A 812 -21.64 -21.29 32.23
CA ILE A 812 -21.09 -20.44 33.31
C ILE A 812 -19.82 -21.04 33.97
N GLU A 813 -19.73 -22.35 34.17
CA GLU A 813 -18.54 -22.96 34.80
C GLU A 813 -17.30 -22.93 33.92
N GLU A 814 -17.45 -23.22 32.62
CA GLU A 814 -16.36 -23.20 31.64
C GLU A 814 -15.87 -21.77 31.41
N SER A 815 -16.83 -20.83 31.32
CA SER A 815 -16.58 -19.40 31.26
C SER A 815 -15.76 -18.89 32.46
N ALA A 816 -16.19 -19.22 33.70
CA ALA A 816 -15.44 -18.87 34.91
C ALA A 816 -14.00 -19.41 34.90
N ARG A 817 -13.80 -20.67 34.48
CA ARG A 817 -12.46 -21.27 34.38
C ARG A 817 -11.56 -20.52 33.39
N LEU A 818 -12.12 -20.03 32.28
CA LEU A 818 -11.38 -19.26 31.27
C LEU A 818 -11.01 -17.86 31.78
N PHE A 819 -11.92 -17.15 32.45
CA PHE A 819 -11.60 -15.86 33.05
C PHE A 819 -10.55 -15.98 34.16
N LYS A 820 -10.65 -17.00 35.02
CA LYS A 820 -9.64 -17.24 36.05
C LYS A 820 -8.24 -17.44 35.46
N LYS A 821 -8.11 -18.19 34.36
CA LYS A 821 -6.84 -18.32 33.62
C LYS A 821 -6.29 -16.99 33.09
N ALA A 822 -7.16 -16.07 32.65
CA ALA A 822 -6.73 -14.74 32.23
C ALA A 822 -6.23 -13.91 33.43
N MET A 823 -6.94 -13.98 34.57
CA MET A 823 -6.56 -13.30 35.83
C MET A 823 -5.22 -13.82 36.38
N ASP A 824 -5.03 -15.14 36.39
CA ASP A 824 -3.81 -15.80 36.89
C ASP A 824 -2.57 -15.51 36.01
N LEU A 825 -2.76 -15.11 34.73
CA LEU A 825 -1.69 -14.77 33.79
C LEU A 825 -1.26 -13.29 33.84
N ASP A 826 -2.21 -12.37 33.98
CA ASP A 826 -1.94 -10.92 34.02
C ASP A 826 -3.05 -10.17 34.79
N GLU A 827 -2.80 -9.84 36.06
CA GLU A 827 -3.76 -9.07 36.88
C GLU A 827 -3.91 -7.61 36.43
N THR A 828 -2.98 -7.07 35.64
CA THR A 828 -2.93 -5.64 35.30
C THR A 828 -3.89 -5.31 34.16
N TRP A 829 -4.03 -6.20 33.18
CA TRP A 829 -4.84 -5.96 31.96
C TRP A 829 -6.14 -6.76 31.88
N ALA A 830 -6.43 -7.58 32.90
CA ALA A 830 -7.57 -8.51 32.94
C ALA A 830 -8.92 -7.92 33.43
N ALA A 831 -9.16 -6.60 33.32
CA ALA A 831 -10.39 -5.94 33.79
C ALA A 831 -11.70 -6.66 33.41
N ILE A 832 -11.82 -7.08 32.15
CA ILE A 832 -12.99 -7.82 31.63
C ILE A 832 -13.09 -9.22 32.25
N ALA A 833 -11.95 -9.90 32.44
CA ALA A 833 -11.92 -11.22 33.06
C ALA A 833 -12.39 -11.16 34.51
N PHE A 834 -11.85 -10.24 35.30
CA PHE A 834 -12.27 -10.04 36.69
C PHE A 834 -13.77 -9.71 36.80
N TYR A 835 -14.27 -8.79 35.98
CA TYR A 835 -15.69 -8.42 35.98
C TYR A 835 -16.61 -9.61 35.63
N ASN A 836 -16.30 -10.36 34.58
CA ASN A 836 -17.11 -11.51 34.17
C ASN A 836 -16.91 -12.74 35.08
N HIS A 837 -15.74 -12.89 35.72
CA HIS A 837 -15.51 -13.91 36.75
C HIS A 837 -16.36 -13.63 38.01
N ALA A 838 -16.45 -12.36 38.45
CA ALA A 838 -17.36 -11.95 39.52
C ALA A 838 -18.82 -12.28 39.16
N TYR A 839 -19.26 -11.95 37.93
CA TYR A 839 -20.61 -12.31 37.45
C TYR A 839 -20.87 -13.82 37.48
N CYS A 840 -19.93 -14.63 37.00
CA CYS A 840 -20.03 -16.09 37.05
C CYS A 840 -20.09 -16.61 38.49
N THR A 841 -19.29 -16.04 39.39
CA THR A 841 -19.22 -16.39 40.82
C THR A 841 -20.55 -16.10 41.53
N ILE A 842 -21.18 -14.95 41.24
CA ILE A 842 -22.53 -14.60 41.71
C ILE A 842 -23.57 -15.61 41.20
N ARG A 843 -23.57 -15.94 39.90
CA ARG A 843 -24.52 -16.93 39.34
C ARG A 843 -24.33 -18.33 39.92
N GLN A 844 -23.09 -18.75 40.20
CA GLN A 844 -22.77 -20.07 40.77
C GLN A 844 -23.12 -20.21 42.25
N ARG A 845 -23.29 -19.09 43.00
CA ARG A 845 -23.66 -19.08 44.43
C ARG A 845 -22.81 -20.01 45.33
N LYS A 846 -21.50 -20.09 45.05
CA LYS A 846 -20.52 -20.85 45.85
C LYS A 846 -20.36 -20.24 47.25
N GLU A 847 -19.72 -20.96 48.18
CA GLU A 847 -19.39 -20.39 49.49
C GLU A 847 -18.58 -19.09 49.34
N ASN A 848 -18.86 -18.10 50.19
CA ASN A 848 -18.24 -16.76 50.16
C ASN A 848 -18.38 -15.95 48.84
N TYR A 849 -19.23 -16.34 47.90
CA TYR A 849 -19.39 -15.70 46.58
C TYR A 849 -19.47 -14.16 46.61
N ILE A 850 -20.12 -13.57 47.62
CA ILE A 850 -20.23 -12.10 47.77
C ILE A 850 -18.85 -11.47 48.01
N GLN A 851 -18.03 -12.05 48.88
CA GLN A 851 -16.71 -11.53 49.20
C GLN A 851 -15.74 -11.69 48.02
N ASP A 852 -15.75 -12.86 47.38
CA ASP A 852 -14.88 -13.14 46.24
C ASP A 852 -15.23 -12.23 45.05
N SER A 853 -16.52 -12.02 44.79
CA SER A 853 -16.98 -11.10 43.74
C SER A 853 -16.61 -9.64 44.02
N ILE A 854 -16.61 -9.20 45.29
CA ILE A 854 -16.13 -7.85 45.64
C ILE A 854 -14.62 -7.73 45.37
N ILE A 855 -13.82 -8.75 45.73
CA ILE A 855 -12.36 -8.76 45.48
C ILE A 855 -12.07 -8.70 43.98
N ASP A 856 -12.78 -9.50 43.17
CA ASP A 856 -12.64 -9.47 41.72
C ASP A 856 -13.06 -8.11 41.13
N LEU A 857 -14.17 -7.52 41.58
CA LEU A 857 -14.61 -6.20 41.10
C LEU A 857 -13.63 -5.07 41.45
N GLU A 858 -13.00 -5.10 42.63
CA GLU A 858 -11.92 -4.16 42.98
C GLU A 858 -10.67 -4.36 42.10
N LYS A 859 -10.28 -5.60 41.81
CA LYS A 859 -9.21 -5.88 40.83
C LYS A 859 -9.59 -5.43 39.41
N ALA A 860 -10.84 -5.62 39.00
CA ALA A 860 -11.36 -5.11 37.73
C ALA A 860 -11.23 -3.59 37.64
N LYS A 861 -11.60 -2.87 38.70
CA LYS A 861 -11.47 -1.42 38.81
C LYS A 861 -10.01 -0.96 38.74
N LYS A 862 -9.10 -1.63 39.45
CA LYS A 862 -7.65 -1.37 39.37
C LYS A 862 -7.14 -1.55 37.94
N SER A 863 -7.47 -2.66 37.27
CA SER A 863 -7.08 -2.93 35.89
C SER A 863 -7.64 -1.91 34.90
N LEU A 864 -8.90 -1.47 35.11
CA LEU A 864 -9.56 -0.46 34.28
C LEU A 864 -8.87 0.92 34.32
N SER A 865 -8.17 1.24 35.42
CA SER A 865 -7.39 2.48 35.52
C SER A 865 -6.24 2.55 34.49
N PHE A 866 -5.55 1.44 34.23
CA PHE A 866 -4.47 1.35 33.24
C PHE A 866 -5.00 1.51 31.80
N LEU A 867 -6.15 0.90 31.49
CA LEU A 867 -6.84 1.09 30.20
C LEU A 867 -7.26 2.55 29.99
N THR A 868 -7.71 3.21 31.06
CA THR A 868 -8.12 4.62 31.03
C THR A 868 -6.92 5.55 30.84
N GLU A 869 -5.82 5.29 31.56
CA GLU A 869 -4.55 6.00 31.43
C GLU A 869 -3.98 5.90 30.01
N ALA A 870 -3.87 4.69 29.46
CA ALA A 870 -3.43 4.46 28.08
C ALA A 870 -4.31 5.21 27.05
N CYS A 871 -5.63 5.22 27.25
CA CYS A 871 -6.57 5.93 26.39
C CYS A 871 -6.40 7.47 26.47
N LEU A 872 -6.21 8.00 27.69
CA LEU A 872 -5.99 9.44 27.92
C LEU A 872 -4.65 9.92 27.38
N VAL A 873 -3.56 9.19 27.63
CA VAL A 873 -2.21 9.52 27.12
C VAL A 873 -2.21 9.54 25.60
N THR A 874 -2.82 8.55 24.95
CA THR A 874 -2.97 8.50 23.48
C THR A 874 -3.70 9.74 22.95
N ALA A 875 -4.82 10.12 23.58
CA ALA A 875 -5.60 11.28 23.18
C ALA A 875 -4.84 12.60 23.38
N GLN A 876 -4.16 12.77 24.52
CA GLN A 876 -3.40 13.97 24.85
C GLN A 876 -2.24 14.20 23.87
N LEU A 877 -1.42 13.17 23.62
CA LEU A 877 -0.25 13.27 22.74
C LEU A 877 -0.64 13.62 21.29
N VAL A 878 -1.67 13.00 20.73
CA VAL A 878 -2.12 13.26 19.35
C VAL A 878 -2.82 14.62 19.21
N MET A 879 -3.50 15.12 20.24
CA MET A 879 -4.06 16.47 20.21
C MET A 879 -2.96 17.53 20.35
N MET A 880 -2.00 17.32 21.25
CA MET A 880 -0.85 18.22 21.44
C MET A 880 0.02 18.33 20.18
N SER A 881 0.18 17.23 19.43
CA SER A 881 1.01 17.19 18.23
C SER A 881 0.48 17.99 17.03
N ASN A 882 -0.81 18.33 17.01
CA ASN A 882 -1.49 18.92 15.85
C ASN A 882 -1.94 20.40 16.03
N HIS A 883 -1.56 21.07 17.12
CA HIS A 883 -2.00 22.46 17.41
C HIS A 883 -1.47 23.57 16.45
N ALA A 884 -0.73 23.24 15.39
CA ALA A 884 -0.23 24.21 14.42
C ALA A 884 -1.26 24.65 13.36
N SER A 885 -2.32 23.86 13.11
CA SER A 885 -3.33 24.16 12.09
C SER A 885 -4.48 25.01 12.66
N ASN A 886 -4.28 26.34 12.71
CA ASN A 886 -5.29 27.32 13.11
C ASN A 886 -6.42 27.48 12.06
N SER A 887 -7.31 26.47 11.96
CA SER A 887 -8.72 26.59 11.58
C SER A 887 -9.40 25.22 11.59
N SER A 888 -10.64 25.13 12.09
CA SER A 888 -11.50 23.92 12.15
C SER A 888 -11.16 22.79 13.16
N ILE A 889 -10.53 23.09 14.30
CA ILE A 889 -10.25 22.09 15.35
C ILE A 889 -11.51 21.63 16.11
N GLU A 890 -12.67 22.27 15.95
CA GLU A 890 -13.92 21.79 16.56
C GLU A 890 -14.48 20.55 15.83
N ASN A 891 -14.69 19.45 16.57
CA ASN A 891 -15.47 18.26 16.18
C ASN A 891 -14.83 17.24 15.20
N ASN A 892 -13.50 17.07 15.21
CA ASN A 892 -12.83 15.97 14.47
C ASN A 892 -13.21 14.56 15.00
N SER A 893 -12.93 13.52 14.20
CA SER A 893 -13.38 12.15 14.50
C SER A 893 -12.44 11.34 15.41
N PHE A 894 -11.15 11.70 15.45
CA PHE A 894 -10.21 11.16 16.45
C PHE A 894 -10.68 11.50 17.86
N GLN A 895 -10.99 12.78 18.10
CA GLN A 895 -11.49 13.28 19.37
C GLN A 895 -12.78 12.55 19.76
N LYS A 896 -13.76 12.44 18.87
CA LYS A 896 -15.00 11.67 19.11
C LYS A 896 -14.74 10.20 19.47
N ASN A 897 -13.85 9.52 18.75
CA ASN A 897 -13.46 8.13 19.05
C ASN A 897 -12.90 8.00 20.48
N PHE A 898 -11.96 8.86 20.86
CA PHE A 898 -11.33 8.82 22.19
C PHE A 898 -12.22 9.35 23.32
N GLU A 899 -13.10 10.32 23.05
CA GLU A 899 -14.14 10.76 23.99
C GLU A 899 -15.12 9.63 24.29
N ILE A 900 -15.64 8.94 23.25
CA ILE A 900 -16.53 7.79 23.41
C ILE A 900 -15.82 6.67 24.18
N LYS A 901 -14.58 6.31 23.83
CA LYS A 901 -13.79 5.31 24.58
C LYS A 901 -13.63 5.70 26.06
N CYS A 902 -13.24 6.94 26.34
CA CYS A 902 -13.13 7.44 27.72
C CYS A 902 -14.47 7.43 28.47
N GLN A 903 -15.59 7.74 27.80
CA GLN A 903 -16.92 7.68 28.39
C GLN A 903 -17.33 6.23 28.70
N VAL A 904 -17.14 5.29 27.78
CA VAL A 904 -17.41 3.86 28.00
C VAL A 904 -16.61 3.30 29.18
N LEU A 905 -15.31 3.64 29.28
CA LEU A 905 -14.47 3.23 30.41
C LEU A 905 -14.98 3.83 31.74
N LYS A 906 -15.37 5.11 31.78
CA LYS A 906 -15.96 5.76 32.97
C LYS A 906 -17.32 5.16 33.36
N PHE A 907 -18.18 4.83 32.39
CA PHE A 907 -19.44 4.14 32.65
C PHE A 907 -19.20 2.73 33.21
N PHE A 908 -18.20 2.01 32.69
CA PHE A 908 -17.83 0.69 33.20
C PHE A 908 -17.31 0.78 34.64
N GLU A 909 -16.46 1.76 34.96
CA GLU A 909 -15.98 1.99 36.34
C GLU A 909 -17.12 2.32 37.31
N LYS A 910 -18.08 3.14 36.87
CA LYS A 910 -19.29 3.48 37.64
C LYS A 910 -20.15 2.24 37.89
N ASN A 911 -20.34 1.39 36.89
CA ASN A 911 -21.12 0.16 37.01
C ASN A 911 -20.44 -0.85 37.95
N ILE A 912 -19.12 -1.01 37.86
CA ILE A 912 -18.32 -1.81 38.81
C ILE A 912 -18.49 -1.27 40.24
N SER A 913 -18.33 0.04 40.43
CA SER A 913 -18.47 0.68 41.75
C SER A 913 -19.88 0.53 42.33
N SER A 914 -20.92 0.60 41.49
CA SER A 914 -22.31 0.36 41.93
C SER A 914 -22.57 -1.12 42.26
N ALA A 915 -21.94 -2.06 41.55
CA ALA A 915 -22.04 -3.49 41.83
C ALA A 915 -21.40 -3.83 43.19
N ILE A 916 -20.22 -3.28 43.49
CA ILE A 916 -19.54 -3.42 44.80
C ILE A 916 -20.46 -2.91 45.92
N GLN A 917 -20.97 -1.68 45.81
CA GLN A 917 -21.87 -1.11 46.82
C GLN A 917 -23.14 -1.94 47.05
N ASN A 918 -23.67 -2.58 46.02
CA ASN A 918 -24.84 -3.44 46.14
C ASN A 918 -24.51 -4.78 46.81
N LEU A 919 -23.37 -5.40 46.47
CA LEU A 919 -22.88 -6.61 47.15
C LEU A 919 -22.56 -6.34 48.63
N GLU A 920 -22.01 -5.18 48.97
CA GLU A 920 -21.78 -4.76 50.37
C GLU A 920 -23.08 -4.61 51.18
N LYS A 921 -24.14 -4.04 50.58
CA LYS A 921 -25.47 -3.95 51.23
C LYS A 921 -26.07 -5.33 51.51
N ILE A 922 -25.94 -6.27 50.57
CA ILE A 922 -26.38 -7.66 50.72
C ILE A 922 -25.56 -8.35 51.81
N LYS A 923 -24.23 -8.20 51.81
CA LYS A 923 -23.33 -8.72 52.85
C LYS A 923 -23.68 -8.17 54.25
N GLY A 924 -24.11 -6.91 54.32
CA GLY A 924 -24.55 -6.25 55.55
C GLY A 924 -25.94 -6.68 56.04
N GLY A 925 -26.66 -7.55 55.32
CA GLY A 925 -27.95 -8.12 55.73
C GLY A 925 -29.12 -7.12 55.77
N LYS A 926 -29.05 -6.02 55.00
CA LYS A 926 -29.97 -4.87 55.18
C LYS A 926 -31.17 -4.81 54.24
N GLN A 927 -31.14 -5.44 53.06
CA GLN A 927 -32.24 -5.40 52.09
C GLN A 927 -32.01 -6.36 50.92
N ASP A 928 -33.09 -6.83 50.29
CA ASP A 928 -33.06 -7.33 48.90
C ASP A 928 -32.73 -6.17 47.95
N VAL A 929 -31.96 -6.43 46.89
CA VAL A 929 -31.51 -5.42 45.93
C VAL A 929 -31.95 -5.81 44.53
N ASP A 930 -32.88 -5.03 43.96
CA ASP A 930 -33.24 -5.14 42.55
C ASP A 930 -32.06 -4.70 41.67
N VAL A 931 -31.60 -5.60 40.80
CA VAL A 931 -30.54 -5.32 39.83
C VAL A 931 -31.17 -5.21 38.45
N VAL A 932 -31.15 -4.00 37.88
CA VAL A 932 -31.57 -3.78 36.49
C VAL A 932 -30.43 -4.20 35.56
N GLU A 933 -30.75 -5.04 34.59
CA GLU A 933 -29.81 -5.41 33.52
C GLU A 933 -29.59 -4.22 32.58
N SER A 934 -28.55 -3.42 32.86
CA SER A 934 -28.10 -2.36 31.96
C SER A 934 -26.99 -2.87 31.06
N SER A 935 -27.25 -2.99 29.76
CA SER A 935 -26.17 -3.12 28.78
C SER A 935 -25.29 -1.86 28.84
N VAL A 936 -23.97 -2.01 28.78
CA VAL A 936 -23.01 -0.87 28.75
C VAL A 936 -23.27 0.04 27.53
N PHE A 937 -23.97 -0.47 26.52
CA PHE A 937 -24.39 0.24 25.30
C PHE A 937 -25.87 0.70 25.32
N SER A 938 -26.62 0.47 26.41
CA SER A 938 -28.07 0.75 26.48
C SER A 938 -28.44 2.20 26.82
N HIS A 939 -27.47 3.10 26.97
CA HIS A 939 -27.68 4.52 27.20
C HIS A 939 -27.10 5.34 26.05
N GLY A 940 -27.87 5.40 24.95
CA GLY A 940 -27.79 6.42 23.90
C GLY A 940 -26.41 6.76 23.35
N LEU A 941 -25.94 5.97 22.37
CA LEU A 941 -25.00 6.39 21.33
C LEU A 941 -25.77 6.59 20.01
#